data_AF-A0A949WRQ6-F1
#
_entry.id   AF-A0A949WRQ6-F1
#
_cell.length_a   1.000
_cell.length_b   1.000
_cell.length_c   1.000
_cell.angle_alpha   90.00
_cell.angle_beta   90.00
_cell.angle_gamma   90.00
#
_symmetry.space_group_name_H-M   'P 1'
#
loop_
_entity.id
_entity.type
_entity.pdbx_description
1 polymer ?
#
loop_
_entity_poly.entity_id
_entity_poly.type
_entity_poly.pdbx_seq_one_letter_code
_entity_poly.pdbx_strand_id
1 'polypeptide(L)'
;MANGYQAKRHLVLVDDRVKDFEQLAQNFTVDESTRTEIFHVDFRDPAQPWLKSVFATAKAEDLISVFAHGEELGFRLGEDLVTAEWLAEQDLPESQATLHLYACKIGRRAGLLDGLADLGLTIAASEHPLGSVEQRPDVFDVFRTHDDPSLLPVAPAISAKALASYPHTLSTIVGDTNFDNTDPLNPVLLPDDVLVGGPLDDLIQGLTGNDDLTGNGGNDTLDGGIGVDRMDGGPGNDSFFVDAQGDIVIGGDGSDTINTFVQLNSLVDDVENLVLGASNIISGTGNSLDNIIVGNSSDNVIDGQAGADTIYGGGGNDLILVDNLLDVAFGDGGSADTVQSAVSYTIDLSVETLVLDDNINAISGTGHDLANIIIGNTFGNVISGLGGVDQLYGGAGGDIITGGADGDIIYGDDDNDSIDGGTEADSMFGGNGNDTLVVDNVGDIVSGGAGDGDRVQSSIDFSLNFDPTGSVGEDVEELELIGIAVTGTGNEADNLIIGGVANNQLFGLDGADTLNGGAGIDTLFGGNDDDVYIIDGALGLDVVTEAEAGGLSDTEIFSNIASVTISANVENGIMGTGVGILFGNQGNNIILTNGIANIVYGGEGADTIGIDPIDGGVSNAGNDSLYGGDGDDSILGLEGADIVLGEDGADTLDLGTDNDVGYGNDGNDVVLGGFDDDLIFGGQGDDTLYGNTEADTLYGGAGNDVGFGGDGADILVGADGDDSLDGNDSNDLIMADDGNDIANGGDGDDTIYGGVGSDNITGGDDNDLIFSEDASDFVGGGNGSDTITTGAGDDTVDAGDNDDIIYGNTGADSFSGGNGNDVLYGGQNADTLDGGTQDDLLIAGDGDDVAIGGIGADTIFGSVGADAMDGGDGDDILYGNTGNDSGDLGSGEDIVFGGRENDLFAGGFGNDILYGNKDNDTLSGGGDNDTLLGGAGADSLEGDVGNDILYGNKGDDIVNGGDQFDRLFGGQDNDILDGGALDDALYGNFQEDRLYGGAGEDSLFGGQDNDLLFGGDGDDRINGNLGNDVLFGDAGADLFIFGSNRGFDVIFDFNADEGDRLSFGAQSPSSIIATAVQIELDFSAITGTPLTGDNVVPVETLFDNNFLADLQALGLQETNTATFVSAPGTVVVLIGVAQSELLTTSFA
;
A
#
# COMPACT_ATOMS: atom_id res chain seq x y z
N MET A 1 -31.14 31.98 7.59
CA MET A 1 -32.11 32.21 8.69
C MET A 1 -31.75 31.24 9.81
N ALA A 2 -31.80 31.68 11.07
CA ALA A 2 -31.39 30.92 12.25
C ALA A 2 -32.40 29.81 12.63
N ASN A 3 -31.89 28.63 12.97
CA ASN A 3 -32.35 27.61 13.97
C ASN A 3 -31.51 26.34 13.69
N GLY A 4 -30.54 25.88 14.48
CA GLY A 4 -30.54 25.77 15.94
C GLY A 4 -31.17 24.44 16.41
N TYR A 5 -30.71 23.29 15.90
CA TYR A 5 -31.06 21.96 16.44
C TYR A 5 -29.85 21.36 17.17
N GLN A 6 -29.99 21.23 18.48
CA GLN A 6 -29.14 20.34 19.27
C GLN A 6 -29.63 18.91 19.07
N ALA A 7 -28.84 18.08 18.40
CA ALA A 7 -28.98 16.63 18.49
C ALA A 7 -28.41 16.18 19.84
N LYS A 8 -29.31 15.76 20.73
CA LYS A 8 -28.97 14.89 21.85
C LYS A 8 -28.77 13.50 21.26
N ARG A 9 -27.54 12.98 21.23
CA ARG A 9 -27.31 11.55 21.02
C ARG A 9 -27.93 10.80 22.21
N HIS A 10 -28.94 10.00 21.92
CA HIS A 10 -29.37 8.90 22.77
C HIS A 10 -28.40 7.77 22.48
N LEU A 11 -27.52 7.45 23.43
CA LEU A 11 -26.94 6.12 23.53
C LEU A 11 -27.90 5.33 24.44
N VAL A 12 -28.63 4.38 23.87
CA VAL A 12 -29.43 3.40 24.60
C VAL A 12 -28.53 2.18 24.73
N LEU A 13 -27.92 2.00 25.91
CA LEU A 13 -27.41 0.70 26.34
C LEU A 13 -28.32 0.23 27.49
N VAL A 14 -29.03 -0.85 27.23
CA VAL A 14 -29.77 -1.74 28.13
C VAL A 14 -29.31 -3.12 27.64
N ASP A 15 -28.70 -4.03 28.40
CA ASP A 15 -28.93 -4.42 29.80
C ASP A 15 -27.66 -5.02 30.45
N ASP A 16 -27.77 -5.16 31.76
CA ASP A 16 -26.86 -5.50 32.85
C ASP A 16 -26.07 -6.83 32.75
N ARG A 17 -24.78 -6.80 33.15
CA ARG A 17 -24.28 -7.34 34.46
C ARG A 17 -22.73 -7.28 34.66
N VAL A 18 -22.32 -6.48 35.67
CA VAL A 18 -21.14 -6.61 36.58
C VAL A 18 -19.75 -6.25 36.00
N LYS A 19 -19.23 -5.01 36.13
CA LYS A 19 -18.54 -4.34 37.28
C LYS A 19 -17.25 -4.98 37.83
N ASP A 20 -16.09 -4.44 37.42
CA ASP A 20 -14.97 -3.89 38.24
C ASP A 20 -13.71 -3.86 37.33
N PHE A 21 -13.26 -2.74 36.74
CA PHE A 21 -12.33 -1.78 37.34
C PHE A 21 -12.17 -0.54 36.41
N GLU A 22 -12.68 0.62 36.81
CA GLU A 22 -12.17 1.93 36.34
C GLU A 22 -11.10 2.42 37.33
N GLN A 23 -9.91 2.81 36.84
CA GLN A 23 -9.29 4.13 37.06
C GLN A 23 -7.79 4.15 36.73
N LEU A 24 -7.40 4.83 35.64
CA LEU A 24 -6.59 6.08 35.67
C LEU A 24 -6.16 6.52 34.25
N ALA A 25 -7.11 6.99 33.43
CA ALA A 25 -6.79 7.95 32.37
C ALA A 25 -7.04 9.36 32.92
N GLN A 26 -5.98 10.12 33.17
CA GLN A 26 -6.07 11.57 33.41
C GLN A 26 -5.10 12.31 32.51
N ASN A 27 -5.68 13.01 31.52
CA ASN A 27 -5.31 14.32 31.00
C ASN A 27 -3.81 14.68 31.01
N PHE A 28 -3.14 14.57 29.86
CA PHE A 28 -2.09 15.51 29.48
C PHE A 28 -2.21 15.89 28.00
N THR A 29 -2.19 17.20 27.77
CA THR A 29 -2.07 17.88 26.49
C THR A 29 -0.65 17.65 25.96
N VAL A 30 -0.50 17.16 24.73
CA VAL A 30 0.80 16.93 24.09
C VAL A 30 1.37 18.26 23.59
N ASP A 31 2.66 18.48 23.83
CA ASP A 31 3.51 19.59 23.37
C ASP A 31 4.53 18.98 22.39
N GLU A 32 4.56 19.43 21.14
CA GLU A 32 5.32 18.88 20.00
C GLU A 32 6.84 19.09 20.10
N SER A 33 7.48 18.64 21.19
CA SER A 33 8.96 18.66 21.28
C SER A 33 9.61 17.44 21.94
N THR A 34 8.87 16.35 22.16
CA THR A 34 9.44 15.09 22.66
C THR A 34 8.74 13.87 22.05
N ARG A 35 9.40 13.14 21.13
CA ARG A 35 9.00 11.77 20.77
C ARG A 35 9.14 10.87 22.00
N THR A 36 8.10 10.10 22.30
CA THR A 36 8.13 9.03 23.31
C THR A 36 7.67 7.76 22.62
N GLU A 37 8.57 6.81 22.37
CA GLU A 37 8.23 5.48 21.86
C GLU A 37 8.21 4.48 23.03
N ILE A 38 7.19 3.62 23.08
CA ILE A 38 6.99 2.60 24.12
C ILE A 38 7.17 1.24 23.46
N PHE A 39 8.11 0.44 23.95
CA PHE A 39 8.30 -0.94 23.50
C PHE A 39 7.64 -1.91 24.49
N HIS A 40 6.75 -2.77 23.99
CA HIS A 40 6.22 -3.92 24.71
C HIS A 40 6.96 -5.17 24.21
N VAL A 41 7.45 -6.01 25.11
CA VAL A 41 7.98 -7.34 24.76
C VAL A 41 7.40 -8.32 25.77
N ASP A 42 6.57 -9.25 25.30
CA ASP A 42 5.90 -10.23 26.14
C ASP A 42 6.64 -11.58 26.06
N PHE A 43 6.80 -12.27 27.20
CA PHE A 43 7.36 -13.63 27.26
C PHE A 43 6.51 -14.45 28.22
N ARG A 44 5.77 -15.45 27.73
CA ARG A 44 4.95 -16.34 28.57
C ARG A 44 5.66 -17.67 28.87
N ASP A 45 5.83 -17.94 30.18
CA ASP A 45 6.07 -19.27 30.78
C ASP A 45 4.76 -19.62 31.53
N PRO A 46 4.13 -20.79 31.31
CA PRO A 46 2.78 -21.10 31.82
C PRO A 46 2.68 -21.21 33.36
N ALA A 47 3.77 -21.13 34.12
CA ALA A 47 3.75 -21.42 35.56
C ALA A 47 3.50 -20.21 36.51
N GLN A 48 3.30 -18.96 36.05
CA GLN A 48 3.06 -17.79 36.92
C GLN A 48 2.29 -16.62 36.21
N PRO A 49 1.09 -16.18 36.68
CA PRO A 49 0.24 -15.22 35.96
C PRO A 49 0.27 -13.77 36.51
N TRP A 50 1.43 -13.08 36.56
CA TRP A 50 1.41 -11.64 36.86
C TRP A 50 2.52 -10.87 36.13
N LEU A 51 2.12 -10.13 35.09
CA LEU A 51 2.98 -9.25 34.30
C LEU A 51 3.32 -7.95 35.05
N LYS A 52 4.53 -7.44 34.84
CA LYS A 52 4.92 -6.04 35.18
C LYS A 52 5.67 -5.43 34.01
N SER A 53 5.08 -4.36 33.46
CA SER A 53 5.59 -3.55 32.37
C SER A 53 6.88 -2.78 32.70
N VAL A 54 7.71 -2.58 31.68
CA VAL A 54 8.94 -1.75 31.71
C VAL A 54 8.70 -0.53 30.81
N PHE A 55 9.07 0.66 31.30
CA PHE A 55 8.96 1.92 30.56
C PHE A 55 10.35 2.44 30.20
N ALA A 56 10.56 2.81 28.94
CA ALA A 56 11.73 3.57 28.47
C ALA A 56 11.29 4.95 27.95
N THR A 57 12.13 5.98 28.15
CA THR A 57 11.93 7.30 27.54
C THR A 57 13.27 7.77 26.99
N ALA A 58 13.29 8.22 25.73
CA ALA A 58 14.48 8.82 25.12
C ALA A 58 14.42 10.34 25.24
N LYS A 59 15.55 10.97 25.57
CA LYS A 59 15.79 12.40 25.37
C LYS A 59 16.99 12.54 24.45
N ALA A 60 16.90 13.43 23.48
CA ALA A 60 18.02 13.82 22.63
C ALA A 60 19.23 14.22 23.50
N GLU A 61 20.42 13.78 23.06
CA GLU A 61 21.73 13.75 23.73
C GLU A 61 22.06 12.41 24.45
N ASP A 62 22.43 11.41 23.65
CA ASP A 62 23.31 10.25 23.94
C ASP A 62 23.23 9.63 25.36
N LEU A 63 22.03 9.30 25.86
CA LEU A 63 21.87 8.66 27.16
C LEU A 63 20.70 7.65 27.20
N ILE A 64 21.01 6.36 27.35
CA ILE A 64 20.01 5.31 27.62
C ILE A 64 19.88 5.13 29.14
N SER A 65 18.68 5.28 29.69
CA SER A 65 18.38 5.07 31.12
C SER A 65 17.32 3.99 31.28
N VAL A 66 17.69 2.84 31.87
CA VAL A 66 16.77 1.71 32.11
C VAL A 66 16.26 1.72 33.56
N PHE A 67 14.95 1.64 33.76
CA PHE A 67 14.30 1.62 35.08
C PHE A 67 13.58 0.28 35.32
N ALA A 68 13.96 -0.46 36.36
CA ALA A 68 13.29 -1.71 36.76
C ALA A 68 12.66 -1.57 38.16
N HIS A 69 11.42 -2.04 38.34
CA HIS A 69 10.65 -1.90 39.59
C HIS A 69 10.01 -3.22 40.05
N GLY A 70 10.60 -3.93 41.01
CA GLY A 70 9.92 -5.07 41.65
C GLY A 70 10.77 -5.89 42.61
N GLU A 71 10.18 -6.30 43.74
CA GLU A 71 10.77 -7.25 44.70
C GLU A 71 10.76 -8.67 44.09
N GLU A 72 11.84 -9.43 44.32
CA GLU A 72 12.16 -10.80 43.85
C GLU A 72 12.74 -10.95 42.42
N LEU A 73 14.07 -11.06 42.34
CA LEU A 73 14.79 -11.56 41.16
C LEU A 73 15.43 -12.92 41.50
N GLY A 74 14.83 -13.97 40.94
CA GLY A 74 15.38 -15.32 40.86
C GLY A 74 16.50 -15.40 39.80
N PHE A 75 17.36 -16.39 39.94
CA PHE A 75 18.60 -16.53 39.16
C PHE A 75 18.35 -16.80 37.67
N ARG A 76 18.53 -15.78 36.83
CA ARG A 76 19.14 -15.78 35.48
C ARG A 76 19.11 -14.32 35.01
N LEU A 77 20.25 -13.66 35.02
CA LEU A 77 20.39 -12.22 34.65
C LEU A 77 21.71 -11.98 33.90
N GLY A 78 22.35 -13.07 33.47
CA GLY A 78 23.63 -13.05 32.76
C GLY A 78 23.52 -13.49 31.30
N GLU A 79 22.40 -14.08 30.89
CA GLU A 79 22.11 -14.43 29.49
C GLU A 79 21.22 -13.35 28.85
N ASP A 80 20.26 -12.78 29.60
CA ASP A 80 19.30 -11.78 29.08
C ASP A 80 19.86 -10.36 28.92
N LEU A 81 21.03 -10.04 29.50
CA LEU A 81 21.70 -8.74 29.32
C LEU A 81 22.65 -8.72 28.12
N VAL A 82 23.04 -9.89 27.61
CA VAL A 82 23.97 -10.04 26.47
C VAL A 82 23.23 -9.86 25.14
N THR A 83 21.93 -10.17 25.09
CA THR A 83 21.09 -9.99 23.89
C THR A 83 20.66 -8.53 23.70
N ALA A 84 20.43 -7.79 24.80
CA ALA A 84 20.13 -6.35 24.76
C ALA A 84 21.38 -5.48 24.46
N GLU A 85 22.58 -5.94 24.81
CA GLU A 85 23.84 -5.29 24.38
C GLU A 85 24.17 -5.57 22.90
N TRP A 86 23.75 -6.71 22.35
CA TRP A 86 24.01 -7.06 20.94
C TRP A 86 23.17 -6.25 19.95
N LEU A 87 21.89 -5.97 20.28
CA LEU A 87 21.00 -5.13 19.47
C LEU A 87 21.36 -3.63 19.54
N ALA A 88 22.00 -3.17 20.62
CA ALA A 88 22.42 -1.77 20.78
C ALA A 88 23.78 -1.44 20.12
N GLU A 89 24.52 -2.41 19.58
CA GLU A 89 25.86 -2.23 19.00
C GLU A 89 25.92 -2.15 17.46
N GLN A 90 24.80 -2.27 16.75
CA GLN A 90 24.79 -2.22 15.27
C GLN A 90 24.58 -0.83 14.65
N ASP A 91 24.02 0.16 15.36
CA ASP A 91 23.58 1.41 14.70
C ASP A 91 24.19 2.74 15.14
N LEU A 92 25.11 2.80 16.13
CA LEU A 92 25.66 4.10 16.55
C LEU A 92 27.16 4.07 16.91
N PRO A 93 27.97 5.04 16.41
CA PRO A 93 29.41 5.10 16.64
C PRO A 93 29.76 5.64 18.03
N GLU A 94 30.58 4.89 18.75
CA GLU A 94 31.37 5.24 19.95
C GLU A 94 30.92 6.48 20.77
N SER A 95 30.14 6.29 21.84
CA SER A 95 30.52 6.77 23.20
C SER A 95 29.50 6.47 24.32
N GLN A 96 30.01 5.82 25.38
CA GLN A 96 29.58 5.87 26.80
C GLN A 96 28.11 5.55 27.19
N ALA A 97 27.80 4.26 27.35
CA ALA A 97 26.66 3.81 28.15
C ALA A 97 26.96 3.91 29.66
N THR A 98 26.02 4.44 30.45
CA THR A 98 26.08 4.45 31.93
C THR A 98 24.85 3.77 32.52
N LEU A 99 25.06 2.71 33.31
CA LEU A 99 23.99 1.92 33.94
C LEU A 99 23.74 2.41 35.38
N HIS A 100 22.51 2.85 35.69
CA HIS A 100 22.11 3.28 37.03
C HIS A 100 21.19 2.24 37.70
N LEU A 101 21.63 1.64 38.82
CA LEU A 101 20.86 0.65 39.58
C LEU A 101 20.36 1.24 40.92
N TYR A 102 19.04 1.27 41.14
CA TYR A 102 18.43 1.68 42.41
C TYR A 102 17.95 0.46 43.22
N ALA A 103 18.54 0.20 44.39
CA ALA A 103 18.14 -0.92 45.26
C ALA A 103 17.48 -0.44 46.56
N CYS A 104 16.26 -0.91 46.84
CA CYS A 104 15.59 -0.72 48.14
C CYS A 104 15.64 -2.00 49.00
N LYS A 105 15.84 -1.80 50.31
CA LYS A 105 15.94 -2.75 51.43
C LYS A 105 17.23 -3.55 51.65
N ILE A 106 17.69 -3.41 52.90
CA ILE A 106 18.93 -3.88 53.52
C ILE A 106 18.79 -5.37 53.85
N GLY A 107 19.33 -6.26 52.99
CA GLY A 107 19.26 -7.71 53.23
C GLY A 107 20.46 -8.54 52.75
N ARG A 108 21.02 -8.27 51.56
CA ARG A 108 22.13 -9.07 51.00
C ARG A 108 23.13 -8.22 50.21
N ARG A 109 23.78 -7.27 50.89
CA ARG A 109 24.75 -6.31 50.31
C ARG A 109 26.11 -6.91 49.90
N ALA A 110 26.35 -8.20 50.17
CA ALA A 110 27.66 -8.83 49.94
C ALA A 110 27.72 -9.73 48.68
N GLY A 111 26.59 -10.26 48.21
CA GLY A 111 26.57 -11.11 47.00
C GLY A 111 26.61 -10.31 45.69
N LEU A 112 25.96 -9.14 45.67
CA LEU A 112 25.93 -8.26 44.50
C LEU A 112 27.29 -7.57 44.25
N LEU A 113 28.10 -7.36 45.30
CA LEU A 113 29.42 -6.75 45.18
C LEU A 113 30.50 -7.72 44.70
N ASP A 114 30.33 -9.03 44.89
CA ASP A 114 31.29 -10.04 44.42
C ASP A 114 31.10 -10.38 42.93
N GLY A 115 29.87 -10.30 42.39
CA GLY A 115 29.61 -10.53 40.96
C GLY A 115 30.06 -9.40 40.03
N LEU A 116 30.01 -8.14 40.50
CA LEU A 116 30.37 -6.96 39.70
C LEU A 116 31.89 -6.72 39.59
N ALA A 117 32.71 -7.45 40.37
CA ALA A 117 34.17 -7.40 40.26
C ALA A 117 34.72 -8.31 39.13
N ASP A 118 33.96 -9.34 38.72
CA ASP A 118 34.36 -10.28 37.66
C ASP A 118 34.13 -9.70 36.24
N LEU A 119 33.37 -8.61 36.11
CA LEU A 119 33.14 -7.85 34.86
C LEU A 119 34.09 -6.65 34.69
N GLY A 120 35.14 -6.54 35.51
CA GLY A 120 36.23 -5.57 35.29
C GLY A 120 35.94 -4.10 35.65
N LEU A 121 34.79 -3.80 36.26
CA LEU A 121 34.41 -2.45 36.68
C LEU A 121 34.98 -2.14 38.09
N THR A 122 35.57 -0.95 38.27
CA THR A 122 36.02 -0.46 39.59
C THR A 122 34.93 0.41 40.21
N ILE A 123 35.03 0.87 41.47
CA ILE A 123 34.11 1.85 42.13
C ILE A 123 34.90 3.15 42.38
N ALA A 124 34.41 4.35 42.00
CA ALA A 124 35.07 5.62 42.31
C ALA A 124 34.28 6.49 43.29
N ALA A 125 35.01 7.45 43.86
CA ALA A 125 34.64 8.19 45.04
C ALA A 125 33.85 9.47 44.68
N SER A 126 33.02 9.87 45.63
CA SER A 126 31.84 10.73 45.52
C SER A 126 32.02 12.21 45.16
N GLU A 127 33.03 12.65 44.40
CA GLU A 127 33.12 14.07 43.98
C GLU A 127 33.76 14.23 42.58
N HIS A 128 32.95 14.51 41.54
CA HIS A 128 33.37 14.99 40.22
C HIS A 128 32.31 15.95 39.60
N PRO A 129 32.66 16.97 38.78
CA PRO A 129 31.87 18.19 38.66
C PRO A 129 31.09 18.34 37.35
N LEU A 130 29.85 17.87 37.33
CA LEU A 130 28.80 18.36 36.42
C LEU A 130 27.46 18.28 37.16
N GLY A 131 26.78 19.43 37.32
CA GLY A 131 25.35 19.48 37.65
C GLY A 131 24.94 19.19 39.10
N SER A 132 24.55 20.25 39.82
CA SER A 132 24.04 20.19 41.19
C SER A 132 22.52 19.96 41.25
N VAL A 133 22.05 18.85 41.81
CA VAL A 133 20.73 18.76 42.48
C VAL A 133 20.80 17.78 43.68
N GLU A 134 20.37 18.30 44.83
CA GLU A 134 19.98 17.68 46.12
C GLU A 134 20.17 16.16 46.39
N GLN A 135 21.04 15.89 47.37
CA GLN A 135 21.28 14.68 48.17
C GLN A 135 20.24 13.53 48.12
N ARG A 136 20.66 12.36 47.59
CA ARG A 136 20.30 11.03 48.12
C ARG A 136 21.55 10.15 48.28
N PRO A 137 21.65 9.26 49.29
CA PRO A 137 22.94 8.74 49.77
C PRO A 137 23.50 7.49 49.05
N ASP A 138 22.99 7.12 47.87
CA ASP A 138 23.06 5.72 47.41
C ASP A 138 23.71 5.49 46.03
N VAL A 139 24.53 6.41 45.48
CA VAL A 139 25.11 6.31 44.10
C VAL A 139 26.64 6.53 44.07
N PHE A 140 27.37 5.77 43.23
CA PHE A 140 28.84 5.86 42.99
C PHE A 140 29.19 5.71 41.49
N ASP A 141 30.04 6.60 40.94
CA ASP A 141 30.54 6.61 39.53
C ASP A 141 32.05 6.32 39.43
N VAL A 142 32.59 5.93 38.26
CA VAL A 142 34.01 5.49 38.05
C VAL A 142 34.62 5.91 36.72
N PHE A 143 35.92 6.31 36.71
CA PHE A 143 36.68 6.67 35.51
C PHE A 143 38.15 6.17 35.51
N ARG A 144 38.80 6.19 34.33
CA ARG A 144 40.28 6.24 34.19
C ARG A 144 40.70 7.06 32.95
N THR A 145 41.77 7.86 33.09
CA THR A 145 42.23 8.86 32.11
C THR A 145 43.70 8.70 31.70
N HIS A 146 43.98 9.21 30.49
CA HIS A 146 45.16 9.98 30.04
C HIS A 146 46.35 9.24 29.39
N ASP A 147 46.68 9.61 28.14
CA ASP A 147 47.87 10.42 27.84
C ASP A 147 47.89 10.89 26.36
N ASP A 148 47.97 12.21 26.16
CA ASP A 148 48.28 12.96 24.92
C ASP A 148 49.83 13.02 24.74
N PRO A 149 50.38 13.06 23.50
CA PRO A 149 50.85 14.37 23.04
C PRO A 149 50.83 14.59 21.50
N SER A 150 50.39 15.81 21.13
CA SER A 150 51.00 16.71 20.11
C SER A 150 50.54 16.50 18.65
N LEU A 151 50.17 17.49 17.82
CA LEU A 151 50.64 18.86 17.59
C LEU A 151 49.54 19.69 16.87
N LEU A 152 49.36 20.94 17.29
CA LEU A 152 48.73 22.07 16.56
C LEU A 152 49.58 22.50 15.32
N PRO A 153 49.22 23.50 14.45
CA PRO A 153 47.96 24.24 14.22
C PRO A 153 47.58 24.61 12.73
N VAL A 154 46.27 24.85 12.49
CA VAL A 154 45.64 26.06 11.85
C VAL A 154 45.80 26.40 10.34
N ALA A 155 44.69 26.17 9.59
CA ALA A 155 43.85 27.09 8.76
C ALA A 155 44.41 28.02 7.65
N PRO A 156 43.59 28.69 6.81
CA PRO A 156 42.39 28.31 6.04
C PRO A 156 42.47 28.73 4.53
N ALA A 157 41.36 28.50 3.80
CA ALA A 157 41.10 28.65 2.37
C ALA A 157 41.20 30.07 1.74
N ILE A 158 41.27 30.12 0.39
CA ILE A 158 40.31 30.80 -0.55
C ILE A 158 40.94 31.14 -1.95
N SER A 159 40.24 30.67 -3.00
CA SER A 159 39.95 31.17 -4.38
C SER A 159 40.99 31.69 -5.41
N ALA A 160 40.78 31.17 -6.62
CA ALA A 160 40.55 31.85 -7.93
C ALA A 160 41.71 32.22 -8.90
N LYS A 161 41.53 31.65 -10.10
CA LYS A 161 42.03 31.93 -11.47
C LYS A 161 42.41 33.39 -11.79
N ALA A 162 43.50 33.54 -12.56
CA ALA A 162 43.58 34.45 -13.70
C ALA A 162 44.68 34.00 -14.69
N LEU A 163 44.33 33.94 -15.98
CA LEU A 163 45.19 33.68 -17.13
C LEU A 163 45.38 35.00 -17.90
N ALA A 164 46.59 35.25 -18.44
CA ALA A 164 46.89 35.89 -19.74
C ALA A 164 48.01 36.94 -19.75
N SER A 165 48.72 36.91 -20.89
CA SER A 165 49.37 38.01 -21.63
C SER A 165 50.89 38.23 -21.52
N TYR A 166 51.57 37.85 -22.61
CA TYR A 166 52.82 38.40 -23.11
C TYR A 166 52.52 39.61 -24.01
N PRO A 167 53.39 40.64 -24.07
CA PRO A 167 53.52 41.42 -25.30
C PRO A 167 54.98 41.61 -25.75
N HIS A 168 55.18 41.43 -27.06
CA HIS A 168 56.34 41.91 -27.82
C HIS A 168 55.99 43.26 -28.48
N THR A 169 56.93 44.20 -28.52
CA THR A 169 56.81 45.48 -29.24
C THR A 169 58.03 45.70 -30.14
N LEU A 170 57.81 45.99 -31.42
CA LEU A 170 58.80 46.57 -32.35
C LEU A 170 58.07 47.53 -33.31
N SER A 171 58.53 48.78 -33.44
CA SER A 171 57.94 49.76 -34.37
C SER A 171 58.97 50.53 -35.21
N THR A 172 58.51 50.86 -36.43
CA THR A 172 58.72 52.08 -37.27
C THR A 172 60.05 52.39 -37.98
N ILE A 173 60.05 52.13 -39.30
CA ILE A 173 59.98 53.03 -40.50
C ILE A 173 61.01 54.17 -40.73
N VAL A 174 61.27 54.37 -42.03
CA VAL A 174 62.36 54.95 -42.85
C VAL A 174 62.15 56.43 -43.20
N GLY A 175 63.22 57.13 -43.62
CA GLY A 175 63.16 58.32 -44.48
C GLY A 175 64.53 58.82 -44.99
N ASP A 176 64.64 59.11 -46.29
CA ASP A 176 65.76 59.82 -46.97
C ASP A 176 65.17 60.90 -47.90
N THR A 177 65.94 61.97 -48.17
CA THR A 177 65.50 63.30 -48.64
C THR A 177 66.07 63.75 -50.00
N ASN A 178 65.20 64.39 -50.79
CA ASN A 178 65.29 65.29 -51.97
C ASN A 178 66.62 65.84 -52.56
N PHE A 179 66.55 66.13 -53.87
CA PHE A 179 67.43 67.00 -54.68
C PHE A 179 66.70 68.28 -55.15
N ASP A 180 67.48 69.33 -55.44
CA ASP A 180 67.13 70.72 -55.79
C ASP A 180 67.45 71.04 -57.28
N ASN A 181 66.69 71.95 -57.92
CA ASN A 181 67.11 72.73 -59.09
C ASN A 181 66.35 74.07 -59.22
N THR A 182 67.02 75.14 -59.69
CA THR A 182 66.43 76.46 -60.01
C THR A 182 67.00 77.10 -61.32
N ASP A 183 66.12 77.33 -62.32
CA ASP A 183 65.96 78.48 -63.29
C ASP A 183 67.07 78.81 -64.37
N PRO A 184 66.93 79.64 -65.47
CA PRO A 184 65.79 80.18 -66.32
C PRO A 184 65.97 80.21 -67.91
N LEU A 185 64.86 80.52 -68.65
CA LEU A 185 64.65 81.30 -69.94
C LEU A 185 64.75 80.71 -71.40
N ASN A 186 63.57 80.41 -72.02
CA ASN A 186 62.98 80.57 -73.42
C ASN A 186 63.88 80.42 -74.69
N PRO A 187 63.54 79.79 -75.88
CA PRO A 187 62.21 79.56 -76.51
C PRO A 187 62.00 78.32 -77.48
N VAL A 188 60.76 78.08 -77.98
CA VAL A 188 60.33 77.51 -79.31
C VAL A 188 59.01 76.70 -79.16
N LEU A 189 58.00 77.00 -79.99
CA LEU A 189 56.82 76.14 -80.25
C LEU A 189 57.27 74.83 -80.91
N LEU A 190 57.19 73.74 -80.16
CA LEU A 190 57.38 72.36 -80.59
C LEU A 190 56.01 71.67 -80.63
N PRO A 191 55.83 70.60 -81.44
CA PRO A 191 54.61 69.81 -81.41
C PRO A 191 54.47 68.98 -80.12
N ASP A 192 55.27 69.29 -79.12
CA ASP A 192 55.41 68.68 -77.80
C ASP A 192 55.99 69.83 -76.93
N ASP A 193 55.13 70.71 -76.46
CA ASP A 193 55.48 71.95 -75.78
C ASP A 193 55.61 71.74 -74.27
N VAL A 194 56.72 72.20 -73.68
CA VAL A 194 56.84 72.28 -72.22
C VAL A 194 56.42 73.67 -71.77
N LEU A 195 55.24 73.80 -71.16
CA LEU A 195 54.61 75.07 -70.80
C LEU A 195 54.58 75.20 -69.28
N VAL A 196 55.27 76.20 -68.74
CA VAL A 196 55.42 76.37 -67.29
C VAL A 196 54.84 77.71 -66.84
N GLY A 197 53.88 77.66 -65.90
CA GLY A 197 53.21 78.79 -65.24
C GLY A 197 54.04 79.45 -64.15
N GLY A 198 53.48 80.50 -63.55
CA GLY A 198 54.07 81.33 -62.51
C GLY A 198 53.53 81.00 -61.10
N PRO A 199 53.66 81.93 -60.14
CA PRO A 199 53.13 81.77 -58.77
C PRO A 199 51.74 82.43 -58.58
N LEU A 200 50.99 82.68 -59.66
CA LEU A 200 49.64 83.26 -59.68
C LEU A 200 48.77 82.43 -60.63
N ASP A 201 47.45 82.47 -60.47
CA ASP A 201 46.46 81.81 -61.33
C ASP A 201 46.71 82.05 -62.83
N ASP A 202 47.06 80.98 -63.55
CA ASP A 202 47.46 80.96 -64.95
C ASP A 202 46.54 80.06 -65.79
N LEU A 203 46.25 80.46 -67.05
CA LEU A 203 45.60 79.61 -68.05
C LEU A 203 46.66 79.12 -69.04
N ILE A 204 46.95 77.82 -69.02
CA ILE A 204 47.99 77.18 -69.81
C ILE A 204 47.33 76.24 -70.83
N GLN A 205 47.54 76.52 -72.12
CA GLN A 205 46.93 75.75 -73.22
C GLN A 205 48.00 75.21 -74.18
N GLY A 206 48.09 73.89 -74.33
CA GLY A 206 49.02 73.18 -75.22
C GLY A 206 48.58 73.15 -76.70
N LEU A 207 47.27 73.13 -76.93
CA LEU A 207 46.60 73.10 -78.24
C LEU A 207 46.76 71.79 -79.02
N THR A 208 47.93 71.52 -79.62
CA THR A 208 48.13 70.31 -80.45
C THR A 208 49.54 69.80 -80.27
N GLY A 209 49.70 68.56 -79.82
CA GLY A 209 51.02 67.99 -79.58
C GLY A 209 51.02 66.96 -78.47
N ASN A 210 52.18 66.47 -78.02
CA ASN A 210 52.27 65.78 -76.73
C ASN A 210 53.01 66.71 -75.74
N ASP A 211 52.26 67.56 -75.08
CA ASP A 211 52.73 68.71 -74.33
C ASP A 211 52.98 68.36 -72.85
N ASP A 212 53.89 69.06 -72.17
CA ASP A 212 54.21 68.93 -70.74
C ASP A 212 53.93 70.28 -70.05
N LEU A 213 52.72 70.43 -69.51
CA LEU A 213 52.24 71.63 -68.86
C LEU A 213 52.56 71.54 -67.36
N THR A 214 53.07 72.61 -66.75
CA THR A 214 53.34 72.73 -65.31
C THR A 214 52.80 74.06 -64.79
N GLY A 215 51.86 74.08 -63.84
CA GLY A 215 51.26 75.31 -63.28
C GLY A 215 52.21 76.06 -62.34
N ASN A 216 52.84 75.34 -61.42
CA ASN A 216 53.56 75.83 -60.24
C ASN A 216 52.62 76.35 -59.15
N GLY A 217 52.48 77.66 -58.94
CA GLY A 217 51.77 78.18 -57.77
C GLY A 217 50.57 79.03 -58.17
N GLY A 218 49.47 78.98 -57.43
CA GLY A 218 48.23 79.69 -57.82
C GLY A 218 47.21 78.73 -58.40
N ASN A 219 45.99 79.19 -58.66
CA ASN A 219 44.90 78.34 -59.12
C ASN A 219 44.85 78.31 -60.65
N ASP A 220 45.50 77.33 -61.25
CA ASP A 220 45.81 77.29 -62.67
C ASP A 220 44.75 76.49 -63.46
N THR A 221 44.64 76.73 -64.76
CA THR A 221 43.82 75.94 -65.68
C THR A 221 44.69 75.40 -66.79
N LEU A 222 44.87 74.08 -66.84
CA LEU A 222 45.76 73.38 -67.75
C LEU A 222 44.92 72.59 -68.77
N ASP A 223 45.11 72.89 -70.05
CA ASP A 223 44.39 72.27 -71.16
C ASP A 223 45.41 71.88 -72.25
N GLY A 224 45.81 70.60 -72.27
CA GLY A 224 46.77 70.08 -73.25
C GLY A 224 46.27 70.20 -74.70
N GLY A 225 44.96 70.10 -74.90
CA GLY A 225 44.35 70.02 -76.22
C GLY A 225 44.59 68.67 -76.88
N ILE A 226 44.66 68.64 -78.22
CA ILE A 226 44.71 67.37 -78.97
C ILE A 226 46.10 66.75 -78.85
N GLY A 227 46.21 65.62 -78.15
CA GLY A 227 47.53 65.11 -77.83
C GLY A 227 47.62 63.84 -77.03
N VAL A 228 48.81 63.57 -76.49
CA VAL A 228 49.01 62.75 -75.30
C VAL A 228 49.87 63.59 -74.38
N ASP A 229 49.22 64.30 -73.48
CA ASP A 229 49.81 65.41 -72.76
C ASP A 229 50.12 65.03 -71.32
N ARG A 230 51.08 65.71 -70.72
CA ARG A 230 51.41 65.63 -69.31
C ARG A 230 51.06 66.97 -68.69
N MET A 231 50.25 67.00 -67.65
CA MET A 231 49.81 68.24 -67.01
C MET A 231 50.05 68.13 -65.50
N ASP A 232 50.85 69.02 -64.95
CA ASP A 232 51.31 69.06 -63.56
C ASP A 232 50.84 70.38 -62.94
N GLY A 233 49.99 70.35 -61.91
CA GLY A 233 49.38 71.55 -61.33
C GLY A 233 50.37 72.31 -60.45
N GLY A 234 50.87 71.65 -59.40
CA GLY A 234 51.67 72.27 -58.35
C GLY A 234 50.78 72.86 -57.23
N PRO A 235 51.31 73.68 -56.30
CA PRO A 235 50.51 74.23 -55.21
C PRO A 235 49.44 75.27 -55.64
N GLY A 236 48.17 74.95 -55.43
CA GLY A 236 47.01 75.79 -55.70
C GLY A 236 45.82 74.93 -56.10
N ASN A 237 44.65 75.53 -56.34
CA ASN A 237 43.48 74.79 -56.80
C ASN A 237 43.43 74.82 -58.32
N ASP A 238 43.93 73.77 -58.97
CA ASP A 238 44.15 73.71 -60.41
C ASP A 238 43.03 72.97 -61.16
N SER A 239 42.86 73.24 -62.45
CA SER A 239 41.83 72.64 -63.30
C SER A 239 42.42 72.10 -64.59
N PHE A 240 42.35 70.79 -64.78
CA PHE A 240 42.86 70.05 -65.92
C PHE A 240 41.75 69.69 -66.92
N PHE A 241 42.01 69.84 -68.22
CA PHE A 241 41.14 69.36 -69.30
C PHE A 241 41.78 68.13 -69.95
N VAL A 242 41.12 66.98 -69.83
CA VAL A 242 41.63 65.70 -70.34
C VAL A 242 40.77 65.28 -71.53
N ASP A 243 41.34 65.28 -72.73
CA ASP A 243 40.61 64.99 -73.97
C ASP A 243 41.13 63.78 -74.77
N ALA A 244 42.24 63.18 -74.32
CA ALA A 244 42.82 61.98 -74.90
C ALA A 244 43.18 60.92 -73.85
N GLN A 245 42.98 59.63 -74.18
CA GLN A 245 43.19 58.49 -73.26
C GLN A 245 44.64 58.37 -72.74
N GLY A 246 45.61 59.02 -73.41
CA GLY A 246 47.02 58.96 -73.04
C GLY A 246 47.45 60.04 -72.06
N ASP A 247 46.61 61.05 -71.81
CA ASP A 247 47.00 62.20 -70.99
C ASP A 247 47.34 61.78 -69.55
N ILE A 248 48.35 62.41 -68.98
CA ILE A 248 48.90 62.15 -67.65
C ILE A 248 48.72 63.42 -66.83
N VAL A 249 47.81 63.38 -65.86
CA VAL A 249 47.65 64.45 -64.87
C VAL A 249 48.49 64.15 -63.63
N ILE A 250 49.07 65.19 -63.06
CA ILE A 250 49.72 65.20 -61.74
C ILE A 250 49.16 66.41 -61.00
N GLY A 251 48.48 66.15 -59.89
CA GLY A 251 47.99 67.20 -59.02
C GLY A 251 49.09 67.80 -58.15
N GLY A 252 48.69 68.61 -57.18
CA GLY A 252 49.57 69.23 -56.21
C GLY A 252 48.87 69.64 -54.91
N ASP A 253 49.47 70.57 -54.16
CA ASP A 253 48.90 71.02 -52.88
C ASP A 253 47.70 71.95 -53.15
N GLY A 254 46.46 71.49 -53.00
CA GLY A 254 45.29 72.35 -53.14
C GLY A 254 44.02 71.53 -53.33
N SER A 255 43.05 72.05 -54.07
CA SER A 255 41.87 71.30 -54.47
C SER A 255 41.77 71.32 -55.99
N ASP A 256 42.20 70.22 -56.60
CA ASP A 256 42.42 70.14 -58.03
C ASP A 256 41.23 69.49 -58.74
N THR A 257 40.97 69.87 -59.99
CA THR A 257 39.78 69.45 -60.77
C THR A 257 40.17 68.88 -62.11
N ILE A 258 39.71 67.68 -62.45
CA ILE A 258 39.78 67.12 -63.81
C ILE A 258 38.42 67.24 -64.50
N ASN A 259 38.38 67.98 -65.61
CA ASN A 259 37.27 67.97 -66.57
C ASN A 259 37.62 67.00 -67.69
N THR A 260 36.98 65.83 -67.72
CA THR A 260 37.32 64.77 -68.69
C THR A 260 36.32 64.69 -69.84
N PHE A 261 36.83 64.51 -71.05
CA PHE A 261 36.07 64.25 -72.28
C PHE A 261 36.33 62.84 -72.83
N VAL A 262 37.11 62.04 -72.11
CA VAL A 262 37.41 60.62 -72.35
C VAL A 262 37.16 59.79 -71.08
N GLN A 263 37.03 58.46 -71.21
CA GLN A 263 36.75 57.61 -70.07
C GLN A 263 38.04 57.40 -69.26
N LEU A 264 38.02 57.85 -68.00
CA LEU A 264 39.09 57.58 -67.04
C LEU A 264 38.81 56.29 -66.29
N ASN A 265 39.86 55.61 -65.83
CA ASN A 265 39.73 54.43 -64.98
C ASN A 265 39.55 54.81 -63.50
N SER A 266 40.23 55.86 -63.05
CA SER A 266 40.17 56.44 -61.71
C SER A 266 40.79 57.84 -61.74
N LEU A 267 40.57 58.64 -60.71
CA LEU A 267 41.39 59.83 -60.49
C LEU A 267 42.85 59.42 -60.23
N VAL A 268 43.77 60.30 -60.61
CA VAL A 268 45.17 60.21 -60.22
C VAL A 268 45.34 60.69 -58.79
N ASP A 269 46.42 60.30 -58.11
CA ASP A 269 46.73 60.78 -56.75
C ASP A 269 46.84 62.32 -56.73
N ASP A 270 46.55 62.93 -55.58
CA ASP A 270 46.62 64.38 -55.31
C ASP A 270 45.62 65.23 -56.14
N VAL A 271 44.53 64.64 -56.61
CA VAL A 271 43.41 65.37 -57.24
C VAL A 271 42.11 65.03 -56.51
N GLU A 272 41.26 66.02 -56.28
CA GLU A 272 40.03 65.85 -55.50
C GLU A 272 38.75 65.94 -56.34
N ASN A 273 38.70 66.68 -57.44
CA ASN A 273 37.45 66.92 -58.16
C ASN A 273 37.43 66.28 -59.57
N LEU A 274 36.32 65.63 -59.94
CA LEU A 274 36.09 65.05 -61.26
C LEU A 274 34.81 65.63 -61.88
N VAL A 275 34.87 66.05 -63.13
CA VAL A 275 33.70 66.49 -63.90
C VAL A 275 33.65 65.71 -65.21
N LEU A 276 32.55 64.99 -65.45
CA LEU A 276 32.32 64.26 -66.70
C LEU A 276 31.78 65.21 -67.78
N GLY A 277 32.61 65.54 -68.78
CA GLY A 277 32.34 66.61 -69.74
C GLY A 277 31.54 66.22 -70.99
N ALA A 278 31.34 64.92 -71.26
CA ALA A 278 30.68 64.44 -72.48
C ALA A 278 29.72 63.26 -72.21
N SER A 279 28.61 63.22 -72.94
CA SER A 279 27.51 62.26 -72.74
C SER A 279 27.84 60.80 -73.07
N ASN A 280 28.99 60.51 -73.70
CA ASN A 280 29.45 59.15 -73.96
C ASN A 280 30.38 58.61 -72.86
N ILE A 281 30.64 59.41 -71.82
CA ILE A 281 31.35 59.00 -70.61
C ILE A 281 30.27 58.56 -69.63
N ILE A 282 30.31 57.28 -69.26
CA ILE A 282 29.23 56.62 -68.52
C ILE A 282 29.69 56.11 -67.17
N SER A 283 30.95 56.36 -66.79
CA SER A 283 31.43 56.07 -65.44
C SER A 283 32.39 57.14 -64.94
N GLY A 284 32.37 57.38 -63.63
CA GLY A 284 33.32 58.23 -62.92
C GLY A 284 33.89 57.45 -61.74
N THR A 285 35.20 57.47 -61.56
CA THR A 285 35.84 56.78 -60.44
C THR A 285 36.83 57.72 -59.76
N GLY A 286 36.71 57.90 -58.46
CA GLY A 286 37.56 58.75 -57.62
C GLY A 286 38.93 58.14 -57.34
N ASN A 287 39.54 58.51 -56.22
CA ASN A 287 40.78 57.96 -55.66
C ASN A 287 40.62 57.82 -54.12
N SER A 288 41.71 57.69 -53.36
CA SER A 288 41.62 57.49 -51.90
C SER A 288 41.47 58.78 -51.07
N LEU A 289 41.15 59.92 -51.69
CA LEU A 289 40.99 61.24 -51.06
C LEU A 289 39.51 61.61 -51.01
N ASP A 290 39.16 62.64 -50.23
CA ASP A 290 37.82 63.22 -50.22
C ASP A 290 37.55 63.92 -51.57
N ASN A 291 36.80 63.27 -52.44
CA ASN A 291 36.56 63.69 -53.81
C ASN A 291 35.22 64.42 -54.02
N ILE A 292 35.16 65.32 -55.00
CA ILE A 292 33.88 65.85 -55.54
C ILE A 292 33.72 65.37 -56.97
N ILE A 293 32.74 64.50 -57.24
CA ILE A 293 32.50 63.96 -58.56
C ILE A 293 31.18 64.51 -59.11
N VAL A 294 31.20 65.09 -60.31
CA VAL A 294 30.02 65.62 -61.02
C VAL A 294 29.84 64.86 -62.33
N GLY A 295 28.75 64.08 -62.41
CA GLY A 295 28.34 63.37 -63.60
C GLY A 295 27.73 64.26 -64.68
N ASN A 296 27.28 63.63 -65.76
CA ASN A 296 26.75 64.32 -66.94
C ASN A 296 25.24 64.12 -67.11
N SER A 297 24.72 64.12 -68.33
CA SER A 297 23.27 64.02 -68.60
C SER A 297 22.88 62.63 -69.13
N SER A 298 23.71 61.63 -68.89
CA SER A 298 23.53 60.24 -69.28
C SER A 298 23.60 59.38 -68.03
N ASP A 299 22.98 58.19 -68.05
CA ASP A 299 23.10 57.19 -66.99
C ASP A 299 24.59 56.90 -66.67
N ASN A 300 25.05 57.29 -65.48
CA ASN A 300 26.43 57.20 -65.02
C ASN A 300 26.57 56.18 -63.88
N VAL A 301 27.67 55.42 -63.89
CA VAL A 301 28.12 54.61 -62.75
C VAL A 301 29.25 55.34 -62.05
N ILE A 302 29.01 55.85 -60.85
CA ILE A 302 29.97 56.71 -60.13
C ILE A 302 30.43 56.03 -58.84
N ASP A 303 31.73 55.92 -58.64
CA ASP A 303 32.36 55.31 -57.47
C ASP A 303 33.41 56.26 -56.90
N GLY A 304 33.20 56.77 -55.69
CA GLY A 304 34.17 57.64 -55.00
C GLY A 304 35.47 56.93 -54.64
N GLN A 305 35.42 55.60 -54.49
CA GLN A 305 36.38 54.81 -53.72
C GLN A 305 36.47 55.29 -52.26
N ALA A 306 37.59 55.04 -51.59
CA ALA A 306 37.74 55.40 -50.18
C ALA A 306 37.94 56.91 -50.01
N GLY A 307 37.12 57.58 -49.23
CA GLY A 307 37.23 59.02 -48.97
C GLY A 307 35.97 59.49 -48.27
N ALA A 308 35.86 60.76 -47.89
CA ALA A 308 34.56 61.36 -47.62
C ALA A 308 34.12 62.11 -48.89
N ASP A 309 33.44 61.41 -49.78
CA ASP A 309 33.20 61.90 -51.14
C ASP A 309 31.86 62.65 -51.27
N THR A 310 31.81 63.65 -52.15
CA THR A 310 30.58 64.34 -52.54
C THR A 310 30.29 64.08 -54.01
N ILE A 311 29.26 63.30 -54.28
CA ILE A 311 28.93 62.83 -55.63
C ILE A 311 27.63 63.49 -56.09
N TYR A 312 27.66 64.08 -57.29
CA TYR A 312 26.49 64.60 -58.00
C TYR A 312 26.29 63.76 -59.26
N GLY A 313 25.23 62.96 -59.35
CA GLY A 313 24.93 62.10 -60.50
C GLY A 313 24.77 62.88 -61.81
N GLY A 314 24.13 64.04 -61.74
CA GLY A 314 23.73 64.78 -62.93
C GLY A 314 22.34 64.34 -63.35
N GLY A 315 22.05 64.29 -64.64
CA GLY A 315 20.74 63.79 -65.11
C GLY A 315 20.89 62.49 -65.89
N GLY A 316 19.80 61.73 -66.00
CA GLY A 316 19.89 60.32 -66.42
C GLY A 316 19.79 59.42 -65.19
N ASN A 317 19.55 58.13 -65.36
CA ASN A 317 19.37 57.24 -64.22
C ASN A 317 20.73 56.76 -63.74
N ASP A 318 21.24 57.35 -62.67
CA ASP A 318 22.61 57.13 -62.20
C ASP A 318 22.69 56.03 -61.13
N LEU A 319 23.81 55.30 -61.12
CA LEU A 319 24.18 54.34 -60.07
C LEU A 319 25.40 54.89 -59.32
N ILE A 320 25.23 55.24 -58.06
CA ILE A 320 26.27 55.80 -57.21
C ILE A 320 26.68 54.75 -56.17
N LEU A 321 27.96 54.39 -56.15
CA LEU A 321 28.53 53.44 -55.20
C LEU A 321 29.09 54.22 -54.01
N VAL A 322 28.69 53.80 -52.81
CA VAL A 322 29.10 54.42 -51.55
C VAL A 322 29.82 53.38 -50.69
N ASP A 323 31.04 53.68 -50.23
CA ASP A 323 31.84 52.77 -49.41
C ASP A 323 32.27 53.35 -48.05
N ASN A 324 32.03 54.65 -47.84
CA ASN A 324 32.37 55.36 -46.61
C ASN A 324 31.15 56.05 -46.00
N LEU A 325 31.04 56.02 -44.67
CA LEU A 325 29.93 56.59 -43.91
C LEU A 325 29.79 58.11 -44.03
N LEU A 326 30.82 58.79 -44.55
CA LEU A 326 30.87 60.23 -44.75
C LEU A 326 30.63 60.65 -46.20
N ASP A 327 30.38 59.70 -47.10
CA ASP A 327 30.01 60.01 -48.48
C ASP A 327 28.65 60.71 -48.53
N VAL A 328 28.45 61.56 -49.52
CA VAL A 328 27.19 62.25 -49.80
C VAL A 328 26.90 62.20 -51.29
N ALA A 329 25.80 61.55 -51.64
CA ALA A 329 25.33 61.39 -53.00
C ALA A 329 24.07 62.24 -53.28
N PHE A 330 24.05 62.94 -54.40
CA PHE A 330 22.95 63.76 -54.89
C PHE A 330 22.57 63.37 -56.33
N GLY A 331 21.29 63.14 -56.61
CA GLY A 331 20.72 63.07 -57.97
C GLY A 331 20.22 64.43 -58.50
N ASP A 332 19.46 64.45 -59.60
CA ASP A 332 18.80 65.66 -60.13
C ASP A 332 17.33 65.87 -59.69
N GLY A 333 16.74 64.88 -59.01
CA GLY A 333 15.35 64.90 -58.54
C GLY A 333 14.28 64.79 -59.64
N GLY A 334 14.65 64.30 -60.82
CA GLY A 334 13.75 64.05 -61.95
C GLY A 334 14.04 62.79 -62.77
N SER A 335 15.25 62.22 -62.68
CA SER A 335 15.59 60.84 -63.07
C SER A 335 15.31 59.84 -61.94
N ALA A 336 15.56 58.54 -62.19
CA ALA A 336 15.49 57.51 -61.16
C ALA A 336 16.92 57.09 -60.80
N ASP A 337 17.45 57.69 -59.74
CA ASP A 337 18.84 57.51 -59.31
C ASP A 337 18.92 56.47 -58.18
N THR A 338 19.97 55.64 -58.20
CA THR A 338 20.20 54.54 -57.26
C THR A 338 21.51 54.74 -56.52
N VAL A 339 21.47 54.72 -55.19
CA VAL A 339 22.65 54.58 -54.34
C VAL A 339 22.79 53.11 -53.95
N GLN A 340 23.94 52.52 -54.26
CA GLN A 340 24.34 51.19 -53.80
C GLN A 340 25.41 51.36 -52.72
N SER A 341 25.14 50.94 -51.49
CA SER A 341 25.99 51.28 -50.34
C SER A 341 26.56 50.06 -49.63
N ALA A 342 27.89 50.04 -49.45
CA ALA A 342 28.62 49.06 -48.66
C ALA A 342 28.70 49.41 -47.16
N VAL A 343 28.06 50.51 -46.76
CA VAL A 343 27.94 50.99 -45.37
C VAL A 343 26.50 51.40 -45.07
N SER A 344 26.19 51.68 -43.81
CA SER A 344 24.86 52.18 -43.43
C SER A 344 24.69 53.61 -43.94
N TYR A 345 23.54 53.93 -44.55
CA TYR A 345 23.42 55.15 -45.36
C TYR A 345 22.04 55.80 -45.31
N THR A 346 22.02 57.12 -45.47
CA THR A 346 20.81 57.95 -45.60
C THR A 346 20.85 58.69 -46.92
N ILE A 347 19.83 58.51 -47.76
CA ILE A 347 19.75 59.17 -49.06
C ILE A 347 19.32 60.64 -48.94
N ASP A 348 19.83 61.49 -49.84
CA ASP A 348 19.37 62.88 -49.97
C ASP A 348 18.08 62.96 -50.80
N LEU A 349 17.32 64.06 -50.64
CA LEU A 349 16.00 64.33 -51.25
C LEU A 349 15.91 64.19 -52.79
N SER A 350 17.03 64.02 -53.48
CA SER A 350 17.09 63.87 -54.94
C SER A 350 17.44 62.46 -55.42
N VAL A 351 17.43 61.45 -54.55
CA VAL A 351 17.72 60.05 -54.86
C VAL A 351 16.51 59.18 -54.54
N GLU A 352 16.05 58.36 -55.48
CA GLU A 352 14.81 57.58 -55.33
C GLU A 352 15.02 56.15 -54.83
N THR A 353 16.22 55.56 -54.98
CA THR A 353 16.46 54.15 -54.62
C THR A 353 17.75 53.98 -53.81
N LEU A 354 17.65 53.27 -52.69
CA LEU A 354 18.79 52.81 -51.88
C LEU A 354 18.87 51.28 -51.92
N VAL A 355 20.04 50.73 -52.23
CA VAL A 355 20.34 49.30 -52.17
C VAL A 355 21.52 49.10 -51.22
N LEU A 356 21.33 48.29 -50.17
CA LEU A 356 22.42 47.91 -49.27
C LEU A 356 23.18 46.73 -49.89
N ASP A 357 24.50 46.85 -50.01
CA ASP A 357 25.35 45.76 -50.45
C ASP A 357 25.46 44.70 -49.36
N ASP A 358 25.78 43.47 -49.78
CA ASP A 358 26.03 42.33 -48.90
C ASP A 358 27.35 42.48 -48.12
N ASN A 359 27.35 43.44 -47.18
CA ASN A 359 28.47 43.86 -46.36
C ASN A 359 27.99 44.10 -44.93
N ILE A 360 28.69 43.53 -43.95
CA ILE A 360 28.36 43.62 -42.52
C ILE A 360 28.30 45.06 -41.97
N ASN A 361 28.84 46.06 -42.69
CA ASN A 361 28.78 47.46 -42.28
C ASN A 361 27.54 48.20 -42.84
N ALA A 362 26.80 47.60 -43.78
CA ALA A 362 25.60 48.13 -44.41
C ALA A 362 24.34 47.57 -43.73
N ILE A 363 24.14 47.90 -42.45
CA ILE A 363 23.04 47.35 -41.64
C ILE A 363 21.93 48.36 -41.39
N SER A 364 21.96 49.54 -42.01
CA SER A 364 20.86 50.50 -41.88
C SER A 364 20.69 51.35 -43.14
N GLY A 365 19.43 51.54 -43.55
CA GLY A 365 19.03 52.37 -44.67
C GLY A 365 17.97 53.37 -44.23
N THR A 366 18.11 54.64 -44.59
CA THR A 366 17.10 55.67 -44.27
C THR A 366 16.76 56.48 -45.51
N GLY A 367 15.46 56.56 -45.80
CA GLY A 367 14.87 57.35 -46.87
C GLY A 367 14.72 58.82 -46.51
N HIS A 368 13.75 59.47 -47.16
CA HIS A 368 13.40 60.88 -46.98
C HIS A 368 11.90 61.09 -47.22
N ASP A 369 11.38 62.32 -47.04
CA ASP A 369 9.94 62.65 -47.10
C ASP A 369 9.24 62.55 -48.50
N LEU A 370 9.80 61.81 -49.46
CA LEU A 370 9.21 61.50 -50.78
C LEU A 370 9.30 59.99 -51.00
N ALA A 371 8.49 59.44 -51.91
CA ALA A 371 8.48 58.00 -52.24
C ALA A 371 9.87 57.44 -52.57
N ASN A 372 10.31 56.49 -51.74
CA ASN A 372 11.59 55.81 -51.78
C ASN A 372 11.41 54.33 -52.15
N ILE A 373 12.45 53.73 -52.73
CA ILE A 373 12.62 52.27 -52.78
C ILE A 373 13.87 51.94 -51.97
N ILE A 374 13.74 51.18 -50.88
CA ILE A 374 14.89 50.72 -50.08
C ILE A 374 14.94 49.20 -50.11
N ILE A 375 16.09 48.65 -50.53
CA ILE A 375 16.35 47.22 -50.60
C ILE A 375 17.50 46.89 -49.65
N GLY A 376 17.23 46.07 -48.64
CA GLY A 376 18.22 45.55 -47.71
C GLY A 376 19.11 44.45 -48.28
N ASN A 377 19.90 43.82 -47.41
CA ASN A 377 20.89 42.80 -47.74
C ASN A 377 20.62 41.47 -47.01
N THR A 378 21.65 40.64 -46.81
CA THR A 378 21.49 39.32 -46.15
C THR A 378 21.81 39.33 -44.65
N PHE A 379 22.01 40.51 -44.07
CA PHE A 379 22.21 40.73 -42.65
C PHE A 379 21.00 41.47 -42.09
N GLY A 380 20.71 41.30 -40.79
CA GLY A 380 19.65 42.10 -40.15
C GLY A 380 19.90 43.62 -40.29
N ASN A 381 18.94 44.29 -40.91
CA ASN A 381 18.92 45.68 -41.31
C ASN A 381 17.96 46.50 -40.45
N VAL A 382 18.25 47.79 -40.34
CA VAL A 382 17.32 48.79 -39.78
C VAL A 382 16.93 49.74 -40.91
N ILE A 383 15.71 49.62 -41.41
CA ILE A 383 15.21 50.37 -42.58
C ILE A 383 14.15 51.37 -42.13
N SER A 384 14.23 52.62 -42.60
CA SER A 384 13.23 53.64 -42.32
C SER A 384 12.89 54.45 -43.58
N GLY A 385 11.62 54.45 -43.99
CA GLY A 385 11.11 55.21 -45.14
C GLY A 385 10.94 56.71 -44.88
N LEU A 386 10.48 57.05 -43.67
CA LEU A 386 10.15 58.39 -43.18
C LEU A 386 8.80 58.91 -43.66
N GLY A 387 8.69 59.41 -44.90
CA GLY A 387 7.44 59.96 -45.38
C GLY A 387 7.33 59.88 -46.89
N GLY A 388 6.12 59.93 -47.42
CA GLY A 388 5.87 59.54 -48.81
C GLY A 388 5.54 58.06 -48.91
N VAL A 389 5.00 57.65 -50.07
CA VAL A 389 4.57 56.26 -50.29
C VAL A 389 5.77 55.42 -50.72
N ASP A 390 6.31 54.69 -49.77
CA ASP A 390 7.56 53.95 -49.87
C ASP A 390 7.37 52.47 -50.23
N GLN A 391 8.41 51.88 -50.82
CA GLN A 391 8.54 50.44 -51.01
C GLN A 391 9.81 49.94 -50.31
N LEU A 392 9.64 49.18 -49.24
CA LEU A 392 10.73 48.73 -48.37
C LEU A 392 10.83 47.21 -48.45
N TYR A 393 12.05 46.70 -48.65
CA TYR A 393 12.37 45.28 -48.72
C TYR A 393 13.51 44.98 -47.72
N GLY A 394 13.26 44.10 -46.75
CA GLY A 394 14.22 43.69 -45.72
C GLY A 394 15.34 42.83 -46.29
N GLY A 395 14.98 41.71 -46.91
CA GLY A 395 15.92 40.80 -47.54
C GLY A 395 16.09 39.52 -46.73
N ALA A 396 17.29 39.23 -46.22
CA ALA A 396 17.46 38.09 -45.32
C ALA A 396 18.11 38.54 -44.02
N GLY A 397 17.81 37.83 -42.93
CA GLY A 397 18.27 38.12 -41.59
C GLY A 397 17.33 39.09 -40.88
N GLY A 398 17.10 38.88 -39.57
CA GLY A 398 16.05 39.61 -38.86
C GLY A 398 16.18 41.14 -38.88
N ASP A 399 15.23 41.77 -39.56
CA ASP A 399 15.16 43.19 -39.90
C ASP A 399 14.25 43.97 -38.96
N ILE A 400 14.49 45.28 -38.87
CA ILE A 400 13.59 46.25 -38.21
C ILE A 400 13.23 47.30 -39.25
N ILE A 401 11.98 47.32 -39.70
CA ILE A 401 11.50 48.15 -40.80
C ILE A 401 10.41 49.10 -40.31
N THR A 402 10.57 50.40 -40.59
CA THR A 402 9.56 51.43 -40.29
C THR A 402 9.19 52.19 -41.56
N GLY A 403 7.92 52.15 -41.97
CA GLY A 403 7.39 52.88 -43.14
C GLY A 403 7.42 54.39 -42.88
N GLY A 404 6.57 54.86 -41.97
CA GLY A 404 6.58 56.21 -41.45
C GLY A 404 5.23 56.91 -41.63
N ALA A 405 5.17 57.90 -42.52
CA ALA A 405 3.95 58.64 -42.82
C ALA A 405 3.56 58.44 -44.29
N ASP A 406 2.26 58.34 -44.55
CA ASP A 406 1.67 57.93 -45.84
C ASP A 406 1.58 56.39 -45.95
N GLY A 407 0.94 55.87 -47.01
CA GLY A 407 0.57 54.45 -47.13
C GLY A 407 1.60 53.64 -47.90
N ASP A 408 2.45 52.92 -47.17
CA ASP A 408 3.65 52.23 -47.61
C ASP A 408 3.40 50.76 -47.96
N ILE A 409 4.35 50.16 -48.69
CA ILE A 409 4.38 48.72 -48.99
C ILE A 409 5.69 48.16 -48.46
N ILE A 410 5.62 47.22 -47.51
CA ILE A 410 6.76 46.71 -46.77
C ILE A 410 6.81 45.18 -46.88
N TYR A 411 7.99 44.64 -47.20
CA TYR A 411 8.30 43.21 -47.25
C TYR A 411 9.48 42.91 -46.31
N GLY A 412 9.33 41.98 -45.37
CA GLY A 412 10.42 41.47 -44.52
C GLY A 412 11.33 40.51 -45.29
N ASP A 413 10.72 39.56 -46.01
CA ASP A 413 11.32 38.52 -46.86
C ASP A 413 11.76 37.23 -46.11
N ASP A 414 13.00 37.07 -45.63
CA ASP A 414 13.49 35.84 -44.96
C ASP A 414 14.01 36.14 -43.53
N ASP A 415 13.81 35.21 -42.60
CA ASP A 415 14.11 35.29 -41.15
C ASP A 415 13.08 36.14 -40.36
N ASN A 416 13.34 36.39 -39.06
CA ASN A 416 12.36 36.98 -38.15
C ASN A 416 12.46 38.52 -38.12
N ASP A 417 11.46 39.19 -38.66
CA ASP A 417 11.43 40.64 -38.87
C ASP A 417 10.47 41.38 -37.93
N SER A 418 10.72 42.68 -37.73
CA SER A 418 9.84 43.59 -37.00
C SER A 418 9.44 44.75 -37.89
N ILE A 419 8.15 44.82 -38.25
CA ILE A 419 7.62 45.74 -39.25
C ILE A 419 6.59 46.68 -38.61
N ASP A 420 6.78 47.98 -38.78
CA ASP A 420 5.87 49.05 -38.36
C ASP A 420 5.58 49.97 -39.56
N GLY A 421 4.36 49.91 -40.10
CA GLY A 421 3.94 50.77 -41.21
C GLY A 421 3.93 52.26 -40.86
N GLY A 422 3.71 52.58 -39.58
CA GLY A 422 3.48 53.94 -39.12
C GLY A 422 2.00 54.33 -39.19
N THR A 423 1.70 55.61 -39.42
CA THR A 423 0.41 56.19 -38.99
C THR A 423 -0.77 56.15 -39.98
N GLU A 424 -0.52 55.88 -41.26
CA GLU A 424 -1.56 55.86 -42.30
C GLU A 424 -1.91 54.41 -42.65
N ALA A 425 -2.45 54.12 -43.84
CA ALA A 425 -2.90 52.76 -44.18
C ALA A 425 -1.83 52.05 -45.01
N ASP A 426 -1.20 51.04 -44.41
CA ASP A 426 -0.01 50.38 -44.94
C ASP A 426 -0.28 48.94 -45.41
N SER A 427 0.63 48.39 -46.21
CA SER A 427 0.61 46.96 -46.61
C SER A 427 1.92 46.30 -46.17
N MET A 428 1.83 45.45 -45.16
CA MET A 428 2.98 44.81 -44.51
C MET A 428 2.96 43.30 -44.75
N PHE A 429 4.05 42.76 -45.26
CA PHE A 429 4.23 41.34 -45.55
C PHE A 429 5.47 40.85 -44.81
N GLY A 430 5.33 39.89 -43.90
CA GLY A 430 6.43 39.31 -43.11
C GLY A 430 7.41 38.55 -44.01
N GLY A 431 7.01 37.37 -44.51
CA GLY A 431 7.84 36.54 -45.37
C GLY A 431 8.01 35.14 -44.80
N ASN A 432 9.21 34.57 -44.86
CA ASN A 432 9.54 33.31 -44.20
C ASN A 432 10.18 33.62 -42.85
N GLY A 433 9.59 33.20 -41.73
CA GLY A 433 10.13 33.55 -40.42
C GLY A 433 9.05 33.57 -39.36
N ASN A 434 9.38 34.03 -38.16
CA ASN A 434 8.38 34.42 -37.18
C ASN A 434 8.49 35.93 -36.98
N ASP A 435 7.61 36.66 -37.64
CA ASP A 435 7.63 38.10 -37.81
C ASP A 435 6.73 38.81 -36.81
N THR A 436 7.02 40.09 -36.53
CA THR A 436 6.18 40.96 -35.70
C THR A 436 5.70 42.15 -36.51
N LEU A 437 4.39 42.23 -36.78
CA LEU A 437 3.75 43.28 -37.57
C LEU A 437 2.93 44.21 -36.65
N VAL A 438 3.26 45.50 -36.64
CA VAL A 438 2.59 46.51 -35.83
C VAL A 438 1.43 47.12 -36.61
N VAL A 439 0.24 47.12 -36.01
CA VAL A 439 -0.98 47.68 -36.61
C VAL A 439 -1.49 48.84 -35.75
N ASP A 440 -1.63 50.01 -36.34
CA ASP A 440 -2.18 51.19 -35.67
C ASP A 440 -3.32 51.89 -36.43
N ASN A 441 -3.55 51.46 -37.68
CA ASN A 441 -4.56 52.01 -38.56
C ASN A 441 -5.54 50.93 -39.05
N VAL A 442 -6.83 51.27 -39.10
CA VAL A 442 -7.88 50.34 -39.58
C VAL A 442 -7.74 49.99 -41.07
N GLY A 443 -6.93 50.75 -41.80
CA GLY A 443 -6.63 50.52 -43.21
C GLY A 443 -5.43 49.60 -43.44
N ASP A 444 -4.70 49.20 -42.41
CA ASP A 444 -3.52 48.34 -42.54
C ASP A 444 -3.89 46.95 -43.05
N ILE A 445 -3.05 46.42 -43.92
CA ILE A 445 -3.14 45.06 -44.46
C ILE A 445 -1.88 44.33 -44.04
N VAL A 446 -2.03 43.19 -43.39
CA VAL A 446 -0.92 42.36 -42.90
C VAL A 446 -0.99 40.96 -43.47
N SER A 447 0.17 40.33 -43.64
CA SER A 447 0.33 38.92 -44.01
C SER A 447 1.61 38.42 -43.36
N GLY A 448 1.56 37.34 -42.58
CA GLY A 448 2.73 36.71 -41.97
C GLY A 448 3.61 36.06 -43.03
N GLY A 449 3.16 34.93 -43.59
CA GLY A 449 3.80 34.26 -44.72
C GLY A 449 4.11 32.80 -44.41
N ALA A 450 5.34 32.32 -44.59
CA ALA A 450 5.69 30.97 -44.16
C ALA A 450 6.37 31.00 -42.78
N GLY A 451 5.58 30.83 -41.73
CA GLY A 451 5.99 30.81 -40.33
C GLY A 451 4.97 30.02 -39.51
N ASP A 452 5.37 29.50 -38.35
CA ASP A 452 4.45 28.86 -37.39
C ASP A 452 4.26 29.75 -36.14
N GLY A 453 4.40 31.08 -36.27
CA GLY A 453 4.39 31.99 -35.12
C GLY A 453 4.53 33.47 -35.48
N ASP A 454 3.89 33.89 -36.56
CA ASP A 454 3.83 35.31 -36.94
C ASP A 454 2.89 36.06 -35.98
N ARG A 455 3.30 37.26 -35.56
CA ARG A 455 2.63 38.05 -34.52
C ARG A 455 2.17 39.41 -35.01
N VAL A 456 0.91 39.73 -34.76
CA VAL A 456 0.36 41.08 -34.92
C VAL A 456 0.25 41.79 -33.58
N GLN A 457 0.89 42.95 -33.45
CA GLN A 457 0.73 43.86 -32.30
C GLN A 457 -0.18 45.01 -32.69
N SER A 458 -1.44 45.01 -32.21
CA SER A 458 -2.42 46.01 -32.63
C SER A 458 -2.79 46.99 -31.52
N SER A 459 -2.71 48.28 -31.82
CA SER A 459 -3.15 49.34 -30.91
C SER A 459 -4.62 49.74 -31.06
N ILE A 460 -5.32 49.10 -32.01
CA ILE A 460 -6.73 49.27 -32.36
C ILE A 460 -7.45 47.91 -32.36
N ASP A 461 -8.77 47.92 -32.55
CA ASP A 461 -9.51 46.67 -32.73
C ASP A 461 -9.08 45.99 -34.05
N PHE A 462 -8.77 44.69 -34.00
CA PHE A 462 -8.20 43.97 -35.15
C PHE A 462 -8.72 42.55 -35.30
N SER A 463 -8.75 42.06 -36.54
CA SER A 463 -9.19 40.70 -36.89
C SER A 463 -8.23 40.08 -37.89
N LEU A 464 -7.62 38.93 -37.54
CA LEU A 464 -6.76 38.15 -38.43
C LEU A 464 -7.54 37.59 -39.64
N ASN A 465 -8.84 37.38 -39.49
CA ASN A 465 -9.75 36.95 -40.55
C ASN A 465 -10.10 38.05 -41.59
N PHE A 466 -9.58 39.28 -41.45
CA PHE A 466 -9.89 40.35 -42.40
C PHE A 466 -8.89 40.41 -43.55
N ASP A 467 -9.28 39.84 -44.70
CA ASP A 467 -8.58 40.08 -45.96
C ASP A 467 -9.50 40.74 -47.03
N PRO A 468 -9.24 42.01 -47.42
CA PRO A 468 -9.97 42.67 -48.50
C PRO A 468 -9.58 42.22 -49.92
N THR A 469 -8.60 41.32 -50.09
CA THR A 469 -7.97 40.95 -51.38
C THR A 469 -8.27 39.53 -51.89
N GLY A 470 -8.79 38.63 -51.06
CA GLY A 470 -9.14 37.23 -51.35
C GLY A 470 -8.05 36.16 -51.13
N SER A 471 -6.91 36.49 -50.52
CA SER A 471 -5.92 35.58 -49.93
C SER A 471 -6.07 35.61 -48.40
N VAL A 472 -6.78 34.63 -47.85
CA VAL A 472 -6.98 34.44 -46.40
C VAL A 472 -5.63 34.48 -45.67
N GLY A 473 -5.55 35.29 -44.62
CA GLY A 473 -4.43 35.34 -43.68
C GLY A 473 -4.41 34.12 -42.77
N GLU A 474 -4.26 32.92 -43.35
CA GLU A 474 -4.08 31.65 -42.63
C GLU A 474 -2.67 31.49 -42.04
N ASP A 475 -1.83 32.53 -42.16
CA ASP A 475 -0.39 32.51 -41.88
C ASP A 475 -0.01 33.42 -40.69
N VAL A 476 -0.97 33.83 -39.84
CA VAL A 476 -0.70 34.60 -38.62
C VAL A 476 -1.43 33.92 -37.48
N GLU A 477 -0.69 33.55 -36.45
CA GLU A 477 -1.20 32.76 -35.32
C GLU A 477 -1.19 33.55 -34.01
N GLU A 478 -0.45 34.66 -33.90
CA GLU A 478 -0.41 35.44 -32.66
C GLU A 478 -1.00 36.85 -32.82
N LEU A 479 -1.93 37.24 -31.93
CA LEU A 479 -2.47 38.60 -31.86
C LEU A 479 -2.31 39.18 -30.45
N GLU A 480 -1.57 40.29 -30.31
CA GLU A 480 -1.45 41.05 -29.06
C GLU A 480 -2.15 42.41 -29.17
N LEU A 481 -3.10 42.66 -28.28
CA LEU A 481 -3.78 43.95 -28.17
C LEU A 481 -3.03 44.88 -27.21
N ILE A 482 -2.56 46.01 -27.73
CA ILE A 482 -1.87 47.05 -26.98
C ILE A 482 -2.70 48.34 -26.94
N GLY A 483 -2.31 49.26 -26.05
CA GLY A 483 -2.88 50.62 -26.04
C GLY A 483 -4.36 50.67 -25.66
N ILE A 484 -5.23 51.03 -26.61
CA ILE A 484 -6.67 51.29 -26.39
C ILE A 484 -7.58 50.24 -27.06
N ALA A 485 -7.01 49.25 -27.73
CA ALA A 485 -7.75 48.18 -28.38
C ALA A 485 -8.62 47.42 -27.36
N VAL A 486 -9.86 47.12 -27.75
CA VAL A 486 -10.83 46.40 -26.92
C VAL A 486 -11.34 45.14 -27.59
N THR A 487 -11.14 44.93 -28.89
CA THR A 487 -11.60 43.72 -29.58
C THR A 487 -10.49 43.12 -30.44
N GLY A 488 -10.23 41.82 -30.24
CA GLY A 488 -9.32 41.01 -31.04
C GLY A 488 -10.05 39.79 -31.59
N THR A 489 -9.80 39.43 -32.83
CA THR A 489 -10.42 38.26 -33.46
C THR A 489 -9.37 37.47 -34.24
N GLY A 490 -9.31 36.17 -34.01
CA GLY A 490 -8.48 35.20 -34.70
C GLY A 490 -8.91 34.93 -36.15
N ASN A 491 -8.37 33.86 -36.72
CA ASN A 491 -8.70 33.25 -38.00
C ASN A 491 -9.19 31.80 -37.79
N GLU A 492 -9.12 30.92 -38.78
CA GLU A 492 -9.57 29.51 -38.65
C GLU A 492 -8.41 28.55 -38.26
N ALA A 493 -7.29 29.08 -37.77
CA ALA A 493 -6.10 28.34 -37.32
C ALA A 493 -5.92 28.49 -35.80
N ASP A 494 -5.08 27.65 -35.21
CA ASP A 494 -4.75 27.69 -33.78
C ASP A 494 -4.07 29.04 -33.42
N ASN A 495 -4.77 29.93 -32.72
CA ASN A 495 -4.29 31.28 -32.43
C ASN A 495 -3.94 31.52 -30.95
N LEU A 496 -2.89 32.29 -30.69
CA LEU A 496 -2.61 32.89 -29.39
C LEU A 496 -3.07 34.36 -29.38
N ILE A 497 -4.15 34.65 -28.65
CA ILE A 497 -4.70 36.00 -28.55
C ILE A 497 -4.46 36.55 -27.13
N ILE A 498 -3.68 37.62 -27.02
CA ILE A 498 -3.32 38.28 -25.76
C ILE A 498 -3.97 39.67 -25.71
N GLY A 499 -4.82 39.88 -24.72
CA GLY A 499 -5.45 41.15 -24.39
C GLY A 499 -4.52 42.12 -23.66
N GLY A 500 -5.04 43.32 -23.42
CA GLY A 500 -4.28 44.44 -22.86
C GLY A 500 -4.63 44.73 -21.39
N VAL A 501 -4.75 46.02 -21.09
CA VAL A 501 -5.21 46.52 -19.77
C VAL A 501 -6.67 46.98 -19.79
N ALA A 502 -7.35 46.76 -20.92
CA ALA A 502 -8.73 47.16 -21.13
C ALA A 502 -9.66 46.00 -20.78
N ASN A 503 -10.97 46.23 -20.88
CA ASN A 503 -11.93 45.13 -20.86
C ASN A 503 -12.04 44.63 -22.30
N ASN A 504 -11.25 43.61 -22.63
CA ASN A 504 -11.08 43.05 -23.96
C ASN A 504 -12.17 42.02 -24.30
N GLN A 505 -12.52 41.94 -25.58
CA GLN A 505 -13.36 40.89 -26.16
C GLN A 505 -12.50 40.14 -27.18
N LEU A 506 -12.15 38.89 -26.87
CA LEU A 506 -11.28 38.05 -27.69
C LEU A 506 -12.11 36.92 -28.31
N PHE A 507 -11.99 36.73 -29.61
CA PHE A 507 -12.72 35.71 -30.38
C PHE A 507 -11.70 34.83 -31.12
N GLY A 508 -11.62 33.54 -30.82
CA GLY A 508 -10.76 32.56 -31.47
C GLY A 508 -11.23 32.21 -32.89
N LEU A 509 -12.46 31.67 -32.98
CA LEU A 509 -13.21 31.19 -34.15
C LEU A 509 -13.20 29.67 -34.32
N ASP A 510 -12.43 29.11 -35.26
CA ASP A 510 -12.20 27.67 -35.42
C ASP A 510 -10.68 27.47 -35.22
N GLY A 511 -10.23 26.30 -34.78
CA GLY A 511 -8.83 26.09 -34.35
C GLY A 511 -8.69 25.99 -32.83
N ALA A 512 -7.60 25.38 -32.36
CA ALA A 512 -7.30 25.21 -30.94
C ALA A 512 -6.61 26.48 -30.39
N ASP A 513 -7.40 27.43 -29.95
CA ASP A 513 -6.97 28.77 -29.60
C ASP A 513 -6.52 28.89 -28.13
N THR A 514 -5.56 29.77 -27.84
CA THR A 514 -5.19 30.20 -26.50
C THR A 514 -5.56 31.67 -26.30
N LEU A 515 -6.51 31.95 -25.43
CA LEU A 515 -7.02 33.29 -25.16
C LEU A 515 -6.61 33.75 -23.76
N ASN A 516 -5.82 34.82 -23.69
CA ASN A 516 -5.46 35.48 -22.43
C ASN A 516 -6.02 36.91 -22.42
N GLY A 517 -7.00 37.21 -21.56
CA GLY A 517 -7.60 38.53 -21.45
C GLY A 517 -6.63 39.63 -20.97
N GLY A 518 -5.62 39.25 -20.20
CA GLY A 518 -4.72 40.16 -19.52
C GLY A 518 -5.40 40.86 -18.33
N ALA A 519 -5.09 42.14 -18.14
CA ALA A 519 -5.64 42.88 -17.02
C ALA A 519 -6.97 43.52 -17.40
N GLY A 520 -8.08 43.00 -16.88
CA GLY A 520 -9.38 43.55 -17.26
C GLY A 520 -10.53 42.90 -16.55
N ILE A 521 -11.71 43.09 -17.13
CA ILE A 521 -12.84 42.17 -17.00
C ILE A 521 -13.15 41.82 -18.44
N ASP A 522 -12.61 40.70 -18.87
CA ASP A 522 -12.51 40.34 -20.28
C ASP A 522 -13.62 39.36 -20.67
N THR A 523 -13.84 39.19 -21.97
CA THR A 523 -14.76 38.19 -22.50
C THR A 523 -14.04 37.38 -23.56
N LEU A 524 -13.90 36.08 -23.34
CA LEU A 524 -13.14 35.15 -24.17
C LEU A 524 -14.14 34.19 -24.83
N PHE A 525 -14.03 34.02 -26.14
CA PHE A 525 -14.83 33.08 -26.93
C PHE A 525 -13.85 32.23 -27.74
N GLY A 526 -13.68 30.95 -27.42
CA GLY A 526 -12.77 30.09 -28.18
C GLY A 526 -13.38 29.71 -29.51
N GLY A 527 -14.41 28.87 -29.51
CA GLY A 527 -14.98 28.46 -30.79
C GLY A 527 -15.60 27.08 -30.82
N ASN A 528 -15.17 26.27 -31.79
CA ASN A 528 -15.67 24.91 -32.02
C ASN A 528 -14.66 23.80 -31.71
N ASP A 529 -13.38 24.11 -31.52
CA ASP A 529 -12.30 23.15 -31.26
C ASP A 529 -11.83 23.24 -29.79
N ASP A 530 -10.75 22.56 -29.40
CA ASP A 530 -10.28 22.52 -28.01
C ASP A 530 -9.41 23.73 -27.67
N ASP A 531 -9.92 24.62 -26.82
CA ASP A 531 -9.35 25.94 -26.55
C ASP A 531 -8.79 26.05 -25.11
N VAL A 532 -7.89 27.01 -24.90
CA VAL A 532 -7.26 27.32 -23.60
C VAL A 532 -7.52 28.78 -23.20
N TYR A 533 -8.12 28.98 -22.03
CA TYR A 533 -8.42 30.29 -21.45
C TYR A 533 -7.51 30.57 -20.25
N ILE A 534 -6.75 31.67 -20.30
CA ILE A 534 -5.92 32.09 -19.18
C ILE A 534 -6.65 33.18 -18.39
N ILE A 535 -6.98 32.88 -17.14
CA ILE A 535 -7.75 33.74 -16.23
C ILE A 535 -6.83 34.21 -15.10
N ASP A 536 -6.18 35.37 -15.28
CA ASP A 536 -5.13 35.89 -14.39
C ASP A 536 -5.46 37.24 -13.70
N GLY A 537 -6.65 37.79 -13.93
CA GLY A 537 -7.11 39.07 -13.41
C GLY A 537 -7.37 39.09 -11.90
N ALA A 538 -7.01 40.19 -11.21
CA ALA A 538 -7.05 40.36 -9.74
C ALA A 538 -8.44 40.20 -9.05
N LEU A 539 -9.49 39.91 -9.82
CA LEU A 539 -10.84 39.63 -9.31
C LEU A 539 -11.51 38.39 -9.95
N GLY A 540 -10.86 37.71 -10.91
CA GLY A 540 -11.42 36.53 -11.61
C GLY A 540 -12.80 36.78 -12.21
N LEU A 541 -13.00 37.95 -12.83
CA LEU A 541 -14.30 38.38 -13.35
C LEU A 541 -14.41 38.19 -14.88
N ASP A 542 -13.38 37.63 -15.51
CA ASP A 542 -13.40 37.33 -16.93
C ASP A 542 -14.51 36.32 -17.23
N VAL A 543 -15.09 36.43 -18.42
CA VAL A 543 -16.22 35.61 -18.84
C VAL A 543 -15.80 34.80 -20.05
N VAL A 544 -15.72 33.48 -19.89
CA VAL A 544 -15.57 32.53 -21.00
C VAL A 544 -16.96 32.18 -21.54
N THR A 545 -17.08 31.94 -22.85
CA THR A 545 -18.35 31.58 -23.48
C THR A 545 -18.13 30.58 -24.59
N GLU A 546 -18.42 29.32 -24.27
CA GLU A 546 -18.28 28.20 -25.21
C GLU A 546 -19.59 27.69 -25.79
N ALA A 547 -19.52 27.19 -27.02
CA ALA A 547 -20.65 26.62 -27.74
C ALA A 547 -20.97 25.21 -27.21
N GLU A 548 -22.26 24.87 -27.03
CA GLU A 548 -22.70 23.52 -26.59
C GLU A 548 -22.32 22.35 -27.55
N ALA A 549 -21.60 22.63 -28.64
CA ALA A 549 -21.09 21.65 -29.59
C ALA A 549 -19.63 21.95 -30.01
N GLY A 550 -18.91 22.73 -29.21
CA GLY A 550 -17.48 23.03 -29.38
C GLY A 550 -16.59 21.87 -28.92
N GLY A 551 -15.32 22.16 -28.60
CA GLY A 551 -14.29 21.18 -28.23
C GLY A 551 -14.73 20.11 -27.23
N LEU A 552 -13.99 19.01 -27.17
CA LEU A 552 -14.19 17.96 -26.17
C LEU A 552 -13.28 18.14 -24.94
N SER A 553 -12.40 19.14 -24.93
CA SER A 553 -11.34 19.30 -23.91
C SER A 553 -10.92 20.76 -23.68
N ASP A 554 -11.89 21.67 -23.65
CA ASP A 554 -11.64 23.09 -23.34
C ASP A 554 -11.03 23.25 -21.94
N THR A 555 -10.08 24.18 -21.77
CA THR A 555 -9.29 24.31 -20.52
C THR A 555 -9.24 25.74 -19.99
N GLU A 556 -9.64 25.94 -18.73
CA GLU A 556 -9.41 27.19 -17.99
C GLU A 556 -8.21 27.07 -17.04
N ILE A 557 -7.25 27.99 -17.15
CA ILE A 557 -6.10 28.11 -16.26
C ILE A 557 -6.30 29.33 -15.35
N PHE A 558 -6.52 29.09 -14.07
CA PHE A 558 -6.75 30.13 -13.09
C PHE A 558 -5.45 30.50 -12.37
N SER A 559 -5.18 31.78 -12.13
CA SER A 559 -4.02 32.19 -11.34
C SER A 559 -4.30 33.45 -10.52
N ASN A 560 -3.79 33.49 -9.29
CA ASN A 560 -3.92 34.63 -8.36
C ASN A 560 -5.37 35.01 -7.99
N ILE A 561 -6.32 34.07 -8.08
CA ILE A 561 -7.73 34.26 -7.73
C ILE A 561 -8.10 33.28 -6.62
N ALA A 562 -8.58 33.78 -5.47
CA ALA A 562 -8.79 32.92 -4.30
C ALA A 562 -9.87 31.84 -4.49
N SER A 563 -10.90 32.11 -5.30
CA SER A 563 -12.03 31.21 -5.56
C SER A 563 -12.55 31.41 -6.97
N VAL A 564 -12.71 30.30 -7.70
CA VAL A 564 -13.07 30.28 -9.12
C VAL A 564 -14.13 29.21 -9.40
N THR A 565 -14.83 29.35 -10.52
CA THR A 565 -15.79 28.36 -11.02
C THR A 565 -15.48 28.13 -12.48
N ILE A 566 -15.42 26.87 -12.91
CA ILE A 566 -15.23 26.51 -14.32
C ILE A 566 -16.44 27.01 -15.10
N SER A 567 -16.19 27.70 -16.21
CA SER A 567 -17.24 28.24 -17.06
C SER A 567 -18.09 27.13 -17.66
N ALA A 568 -19.34 27.42 -18.01
CA ALA A 568 -20.23 26.41 -18.58
C ALA A 568 -19.69 25.90 -19.93
N ASN A 569 -19.79 24.57 -20.14
CA ASN A 569 -19.27 23.85 -21.31
C ASN A 569 -17.74 23.81 -21.42
N VAL A 570 -17.00 24.07 -20.34
CA VAL A 570 -15.54 23.87 -20.29
C VAL A 570 -15.27 22.59 -19.48
N GLU A 571 -14.45 21.69 -20.00
CA GLU A 571 -14.17 20.40 -19.34
C GLU A 571 -13.04 20.50 -18.31
N ASN A 572 -11.97 21.25 -18.56
CA ASN A 572 -10.77 21.18 -17.74
C ASN A 572 -10.55 22.48 -16.92
N GLY A 573 -10.19 22.34 -15.64
CA GLY A 573 -9.82 23.45 -14.75
C GLY A 573 -8.47 23.24 -14.10
N ILE A 574 -7.53 24.16 -14.32
CA ILE A 574 -6.18 24.12 -13.72
C ILE A 574 -6.06 25.20 -12.64
N MET A 575 -5.84 24.78 -11.40
CA MET A 575 -5.62 25.67 -10.26
C MET A 575 -4.16 26.14 -10.22
N GLY A 576 -3.83 27.27 -10.84
CA GLY A 576 -2.51 27.89 -10.70
C GLY A 576 -2.25 28.52 -9.33
N THR A 577 -1.13 29.21 -9.18
CA THR A 577 -0.69 29.73 -7.88
C THR A 577 -1.70 30.69 -7.24
N GLY A 578 -2.05 30.46 -5.98
CA GLY A 578 -2.92 31.34 -5.19
C GLY A 578 -4.43 31.08 -5.35
N VAL A 579 -4.80 30.03 -6.09
CA VAL A 579 -6.17 29.51 -6.15
C VAL A 579 -6.33 28.46 -5.06
N GLY A 580 -7.24 28.69 -4.11
CA GLY A 580 -7.49 27.76 -3.00
C GLY A 580 -8.89 27.16 -3.00
N ILE A 581 -9.80 27.62 -3.85
CA ILE A 581 -11.15 27.05 -4.00
C ILE A 581 -11.51 27.00 -5.49
N LEU A 582 -11.96 25.86 -5.97
CA LEU A 582 -12.51 25.69 -7.33
C LEU A 582 -13.87 24.99 -7.28
N PHE A 583 -14.80 25.42 -8.11
CA PHE A 583 -16.08 24.75 -8.36
C PHE A 583 -16.13 24.34 -9.84
N GLY A 584 -16.43 23.09 -10.15
CA GLY A 584 -16.74 22.66 -11.50
C GLY A 584 -18.15 23.08 -11.93
N ASN A 585 -18.55 22.61 -13.10
CA ASN A 585 -19.79 22.97 -13.79
C ASN A 585 -20.80 21.79 -13.77
N GLN A 586 -21.56 21.60 -14.86
CA GLN A 586 -22.56 20.52 -14.98
C GLN A 586 -22.10 19.39 -15.91
N GLY A 587 -20.88 19.48 -16.43
CA GLY A 587 -20.28 18.49 -17.31
C GLY A 587 -19.10 17.82 -16.60
N ASN A 588 -18.64 16.73 -17.20
CA ASN A 588 -17.50 15.96 -16.71
C ASN A 588 -16.23 16.82 -16.67
N ASN A 589 -15.82 17.21 -15.47
CA ASN A 589 -14.70 18.11 -15.25
C ASN A 589 -13.42 17.36 -14.94
N ILE A 590 -12.30 17.78 -15.54
CA ILE A 590 -10.97 17.36 -15.12
C ILE A 590 -10.32 18.53 -14.37
N ILE A 591 -10.08 18.36 -13.07
CA ILE A 591 -9.61 19.40 -12.17
C ILE A 591 -8.22 19.07 -11.64
N LEU A 592 -7.29 20.01 -11.88
CA LEU A 592 -5.88 19.88 -11.54
C LEU A 592 -5.57 20.84 -10.38
N THR A 593 -5.23 20.27 -9.23
CA THR A 593 -4.96 20.98 -7.97
C THR A 593 -3.55 21.60 -7.95
N ASN A 594 -3.24 22.35 -6.89
CA ASN A 594 -1.89 22.86 -6.63
C ASN A 594 -1.45 22.56 -5.21
N GLY A 595 -0.14 22.60 -4.93
CA GLY A 595 0.41 22.24 -3.63
C GLY A 595 0.15 23.19 -2.44
N ILE A 596 -0.98 23.89 -2.38
CA ILE A 596 -1.52 24.46 -1.15
C ILE A 596 -2.85 23.77 -0.83
N ALA A 597 -3.30 23.81 0.43
CA ALA A 597 -4.63 23.32 0.80
C ALA A 597 -5.74 23.89 -0.10
N ASN A 598 -6.38 23.02 -0.87
CA ASN A 598 -7.42 23.28 -1.85
C ASN A 598 -8.79 22.83 -1.32
N ILE A 599 -9.84 23.50 -1.79
CA ILE A 599 -11.22 23.02 -1.64
C ILE A 599 -11.79 22.93 -3.05
N VAL A 600 -12.08 21.72 -3.51
CA VAL A 600 -12.55 21.45 -4.88
C VAL A 600 -13.91 20.81 -4.83
N TYR A 601 -14.86 21.35 -5.60
CA TYR A 601 -16.16 20.72 -5.84
C TYR A 601 -16.25 20.37 -7.32
N GLY A 602 -16.44 19.10 -7.69
CA GLY A 602 -16.64 18.65 -9.07
C GLY A 602 -17.95 19.16 -9.64
N GLY A 603 -19.08 18.81 -9.03
CA GLY A 603 -20.39 19.35 -9.39
C GLY A 603 -21.36 18.29 -9.87
N GLU A 604 -21.93 18.46 -11.06
CA GLU A 604 -22.67 17.37 -11.72
C GLU A 604 -21.79 16.86 -12.87
N GLY A 605 -21.69 15.55 -13.08
CA GLY A 605 -20.85 14.96 -14.10
C GLY A 605 -19.99 13.83 -13.54
N ALA A 606 -19.35 13.06 -14.42
CA ALA A 606 -18.30 12.13 -14.01
C ALA A 606 -16.96 12.88 -14.05
N ASP A 607 -16.53 13.35 -12.90
CA ASP A 607 -15.42 14.27 -12.71
C ASP A 607 -14.12 13.53 -12.37
N THR A 608 -12.99 14.17 -12.63
CA THR A 608 -11.66 13.68 -12.27
C THR A 608 -10.91 14.78 -11.54
N ILE A 609 -10.61 14.58 -10.25
CA ILE A 609 -10.06 15.61 -9.37
C ILE A 609 -8.68 15.15 -8.84
N GLY A 610 -7.75 16.09 -8.71
CA GLY A 610 -6.47 15.85 -8.03
C GLY A 610 -5.36 15.29 -8.92
N ILE A 611 -5.51 15.37 -10.24
CA ILE A 611 -4.45 14.97 -11.17
C ILE A 611 -3.38 16.08 -11.31
N ASP A 612 -2.09 15.74 -11.10
CA ASP A 612 -0.95 16.64 -11.34
C ASP A 612 -0.47 16.59 -12.80
N PRO A 613 -0.57 17.68 -13.59
CA PRO A 613 -0.12 17.71 -14.98
C PRO A 613 1.37 18.07 -15.12
N ILE A 614 2.08 18.41 -14.04
CA ILE A 614 3.44 18.98 -14.11
C ILE A 614 4.44 18.02 -13.46
N ASP A 615 4.82 16.98 -14.23
CA ASP A 615 6.07 16.24 -14.04
C ASP A 615 7.25 17.24 -13.93
N GLY A 616 7.61 17.58 -12.69
CA GLY A 616 8.54 18.68 -12.41
C GLY A 616 8.78 19.05 -10.94
N GLY A 617 7.98 18.56 -9.98
CA GLY A 617 8.36 18.57 -8.55
C GLY A 617 7.77 19.69 -7.69
N VAL A 618 6.46 19.95 -7.79
CA VAL A 618 5.71 20.56 -6.68
C VAL A 618 4.96 19.41 -6.01
N SER A 619 5.38 18.99 -4.82
CA SER A 619 4.58 18.07 -4.01
C SER A 619 3.18 18.68 -3.81
N ASN A 620 2.11 17.99 -4.17
CA ASN A 620 0.75 18.41 -3.85
C ASN A 620 0.45 18.16 -2.36
N ALA A 621 1.36 18.57 -1.46
CA ALA A 621 1.33 18.27 -0.02
C ALA A 621 0.31 19.12 0.77
N GLY A 622 -0.74 19.61 0.10
CA GLY A 622 -1.75 20.45 0.71
C GLY A 622 -2.83 19.59 1.32
N ASN A 623 -3.24 19.86 2.56
CA ASN A 623 -4.44 19.25 3.13
C ASN A 623 -5.68 19.73 2.37
N ASP A 624 -6.12 18.92 1.43
CA ASP A 624 -7.15 19.20 0.47
C ASP A 624 -8.52 18.72 0.96
N SER A 625 -9.58 19.33 0.43
CA SER A 625 -10.94 18.88 0.62
C SER A 625 -11.60 18.76 -0.73
N LEU A 626 -11.73 17.53 -1.21
CA LEU A 626 -12.13 17.19 -2.55
C LEU A 626 -13.52 16.56 -2.50
N TYR A 627 -14.45 17.12 -3.26
CA TYR A 627 -15.85 16.68 -3.33
C TYR A 627 -16.17 16.39 -4.80
N GLY A 628 -16.54 15.15 -5.13
CA GLY A 628 -16.95 14.71 -6.46
C GLY A 628 -18.26 15.36 -6.87
N GLY A 629 -19.36 14.94 -6.25
CA GLY A 629 -20.70 15.48 -6.47
C GLY A 629 -21.64 14.43 -7.06
N ASP A 630 -22.45 14.82 -8.06
CA ASP A 630 -23.34 13.88 -8.74
C ASP A 630 -22.64 13.25 -9.95
N GLY A 631 -22.35 11.96 -9.95
CA GLY A 631 -21.81 11.20 -11.08
C GLY A 631 -20.70 10.24 -10.65
N ASP A 632 -20.22 9.39 -11.57
CA ASP A 632 -19.17 8.42 -11.26
C ASP A 632 -17.79 9.12 -11.31
N ASP A 633 -17.28 9.53 -10.14
CA ASP A 633 -16.12 10.39 -10.00
C ASP A 633 -14.81 9.63 -9.74
N SER A 634 -13.68 10.25 -10.12
CA SER A 634 -12.34 9.74 -9.82
C SER A 634 -11.51 10.80 -9.10
N ILE A 635 -11.15 10.56 -7.84
CA ILE A 635 -10.52 11.56 -6.99
C ILE A 635 -9.20 11.03 -6.43
N LEU A 636 -8.14 11.83 -6.55
CA LEU A 636 -6.80 11.56 -6.01
C LEU A 636 -6.46 12.62 -4.94
N GLY A 637 -6.24 12.24 -3.68
CA GLY A 637 -5.79 13.14 -2.62
C GLY A 637 -4.31 13.50 -2.75
N LEU A 638 -3.46 12.49 -2.98
CA LEU A 638 -2.01 12.58 -3.16
C LEU A 638 -1.22 12.67 -1.84
N GLU A 639 -0.65 13.84 -1.50
CA GLU A 639 0.17 14.02 -0.29
C GLU A 639 -0.56 14.97 0.67
N GLY A 640 -0.54 14.66 1.97
CA GLY A 640 -1.12 15.50 3.01
C GLY A 640 -2.45 14.97 3.51
N ALA A 641 -2.76 15.23 4.79
CA ALA A 641 -3.98 14.73 5.40
C ALA A 641 -5.25 15.39 4.81
N ASP A 642 -5.92 14.65 3.94
CA ASP A 642 -6.97 15.06 3.04
C ASP A 642 -8.36 14.61 3.50
N ILE A 643 -9.38 15.24 2.92
CA ILE A 643 -10.78 14.83 3.07
C ILE A 643 -11.36 14.67 1.68
N VAL A 644 -11.70 13.43 1.31
CA VAL A 644 -12.20 13.07 -0.02
C VAL A 644 -13.62 12.54 0.09
N LEU A 645 -14.55 13.10 -0.68
CA LEU A 645 -15.95 12.68 -0.75
C LEU A 645 -16.34 12.40 -2.20
N GLY A 646 -16.84 11.20 -2.47
CA GLY A 646 -17.48 10.83 -3.75
C GLY A 646 -18.82 11.54 -3.95
N GLU A 647 -19.75 11.33 -3.00
CA GLU A 647 -21.14 11.82 -3.00
C GLU A 647 -22.13 10.88 -3.72
N ASP A 648 -22.78 11.27 -4.82
CA ASP A 648 -23.80 10.45 -5.50
C ASP A 648 -23.19 9.82 -6.76
N GLY A 649 -22.87 8.53 -6.79
CA GLY A 649 -22.24 7.92 -7.97
C GLY A 649 -21.43 6.67 -7.63
N ALA A 650 -20.98 5.92 -8.63
CA ALA A 650 -20.02 4.84 -8.37
C ALA A 650 -18.60 5.39 -8.50
N ASP A 651 -18.03 5.79 -7.36
CA ASP A 651 -16.84 6.62 -7.29
C ASP A 651 -15.56 5.80 -7.07
N THR A 652 -14.42 6.36 -7.47
CA THR A 652 -13.09 5.80 -7.20
C THR A 652 -12.22 6.83 -6.52
N LEU A 653 -11.90 6.57 -5.26
CA LEU A 653 -11.15 7.47 -4.38
C LEU A 653 -9.79 6.84 -4.06
N ASP A 654 -8.72 7.58 -4.28
CA ASP A 654 -7.36 7.25 -3.85
C ASP A 654 -6.90 8.35 -2.89
N LEU A 655 -6.83 8.05 -1.59
CA LEU A 655 -6.58 9.07 -0.58
C LEU A 655 -5.10 9.48 -0.59
N GLY A 656 -4.18 8.50 -0.64
CA GLY A 656 -2.80 8.72 -1.01
C GLY A 656 -1.81 8.45 0.12
N THR A 657 -1.29 9.50 0.75
CA THR A 657 -0.29 9.42 1.82
C THR A 657 -0.61 10.44 2.90
N ASP A 658 -0.16 10.16 4.13
CA ASP A 658 -0.65 10.77 5.37
C ASP A 658 -2.06 10.29 5.76
N ASN A 659 -2.47 10.61 6.99
CA ASN A 659 -3.74 10.16 7.55
C ASN A 659 -4.94 10.87 6.91
N ASP A 660 -5.69 10.16 6.10
CA ASP A 660 -6.77 10.71 5.30
C ASP A 660 -8.16 10.28 5.78
N VAL A 661 -9.18 10.95 5.23
CA VAL A 661 -10.58 10.59 5.45
C VAL A 661 -11.32 10.48 4.12
N GLY A 662 -11.76 9.28 3.77
CA GLY A 662 -12.53 8.97 2.57
C GLY A 662 -14.01 8.69 2.85
N TYR A 663 -14.90 9.21 2.03
CA TYR A 663 -16.33 8.88 2.04
C TYR A 663 -16.80 8.57 0.61
N GLY A 664 -17.22 7.34 0.32
CA GLY A 664 -17.93 6.98 -0.91
C GLY A 664 -19.27 7.69 -0.99
N ASN A 665 -20.14 7.44 -0.01
CA ASN A 665 -21.54 7.86 0.13
C ASN A 665 -22.53 7.00 -0.66
N ASP A 666 -23.26 7.53 -1.64
CA ASP A 666 -24.33 6.80 -2.33
C ASP A 666 -23.81 6.19 -3.64
N GLY A 667 -23.61 4.89 -3.70
CA GLY A 667 -23.19 4.18 -4.92
C GLY A 667 -22.35 2.96 -4.62
N ASN A 668 -21.70 2.41 -5.65
CA ASN A 668 -20.82 1.26 -5.46
C ASN A 668 -19.39 1.77 -5.62
N ASP A 669 -18.76 2.10 -4.51
CA ASP A 669 -17.55 2.90 -4.47
C ASP A 669 -16.30 2.03 -4.29
N VAL A 670 -15.17 2.54 -4.77
CA VAL A 670 -13.85 1.98 -4.51
C VAL A 670 -13.01 3.01 -3.78
N VAL A 671 -12.60 2.71 -2.55
CA VAL A 671 -11.78 3.62 -1.74
C VAL A 671 -10.46 2.94 -1.37
N LEU A 672 -9.35 3.59 -1.73
CA LEU A 672 -7.99 3.18 -1.42
C LEU A 672 -7.43 4.14 -0.37
N GLY A 673 -7.11 3.62 0.82
CA GLY A 673 -6.50 4.35 1.94
C GLY A 673 -5.12 4.86 1.55
N GLY A 674 -4.08 4.03 1.68
CA GLY A 674 -2.76 4.50 1.30
C GLY A 674 -1.65 3.85 2.10
N PHE A 675 -0.87 4.64 2.81
CA PHE A 675 0.29 4.17 3.56
C PHE A 675 0.25 4.45 5.08
N ASP A 676 -0.75 5.19 5.56
CA ASP A 676 -0.82 5.74 6.92
C ASP A 676 -2.22 5.50 7.50
N ASP A 677 -2.44 5.71 8.81
CA ASP A 677 -3.75 5.41 9.43
C ASP A 677 -4.89 6.23 8.80
N ASP A 678 -5.76 5.55 8.03
CA ASP A 678 -6.86 6.13 7.28
C ASP A 678 -8.23 5.83 7.89
N LEU A 679 -9.18 6.72 7.64
CA LEU A 679 -10.59 6.54 8.02
C LEU A 679 -11.48 6.54 6.78
N ILE A 680 -12.00 5.36 6.45
CA ILE A 680 -12.75 5.10 5.22
C ILE A 680 -14.21 4.76 5.54
N PHE A 681 -15.14 5.39 4.82
CA PHE A 681 -16.56 5.07 4.83
C PHE A 681 -17.03 4.76 3.40
N GLY A 682 -17.58 3.56 3.16
CA GLY A 682 -18.26 3.17 1.92
C GLY A 682 -19.57 3.94 1.78
N GLY A 683 -20.61 3.54 2.50
CA GLY A 683 -21.87 4.28 2.59
C GLY A 683 -23.09 3.45 2.24
N GLN A 684 -23.68 3.66 1.08
CA GLN A 684 -24.86 2.97 0.57
C GLN A 684 -24.54 2.36 -0.80
N GLY A 685 -24.58 1.06 -0.91
CA GLY A 685 -24.31 0.30 -2.14
C GLY A 685 -23.29 -0.78 -1.85
N ASP A 686 -22.83 -1.49 -2.88
CA ASP A 686 -21.85 -2.56 -2.68
C ASP A 686 -20.44 -1.97 -2.90
N ASP A 687 -19.76 -1.64 -1.80
CA ASP A 687 -18.50 -0.89 -1.78
C ASP A 687 -17.27 -1.80 -1.69
N THR A 688 -16.11 -1.29 -2.09
CA THR A 688 -14.81 -1.98 -1.95
C THR A 688 -13.79 -1.05 -1.32
N LEU A 689 -13.31 -1.41 -0.12
CA LEU A 689 -12.47 -0.58 0.72
C LEU A 689 -11.11 -1.26 0.96
N TYR A 690 -10.03 -0.51 0.84
CA TYR A 690 -8.66 -0.99 1.08
C TYR A 690 -7.96 -0.06 2.07
N GLY A 691 -7.52 -0.55 3.23
CA GLY A 691 -6.63 0.19 4.13
C GLY A 691 -5.20 0.27 3.58
N ASN A 692 -4.65 -0.91 3.29
CA ASN A 692 -3.29 -1.21 2.81
C ASN A 692 -2.24 -1.31 3.90
N THR A 693 -1.75 -0.22 4.50
CA THR A 693 -0.68 -0.30 5.49
C THR A 693 -0.87 0.70 6.62
N GLU A 694 -0.36 0.35 7.81
CA GLU A 694 -0.62 1.02 9.09
C GLU A 694 -2.06 0.81 9.55
N ALA A 695 -2.48 1.44 10.65
CA ALA A 695 -3.71 1.03 11.36
C ALA A 695 -4.96 1.76 10.82
N ASP A 696 -5.70 1.08 9.97
CA ASP A 696 -6.82 1.66 9.23
C ASP A 696 -8.18 1.38 9.90
N THR A 697 -9.17 2.22 9.58
CA THR A 697 -10.56 2.00 10.00
C THR A 697 -11.50 2.08 8.81
N LEU A 698 -12.13 0.96 8.47
CA LEU A 698 -12.99 0.77 7.32
C LEU A 698 -14.43 0.52 7.78
N TYR A 699 -15.37 1.31 7.27
CA TYR A 699 -16.82 1.11 7.45
C TYR A 699 -17.48 0.88 6.09
N GLY A 700 -17.99 -0.33 5.83
CA GLY A 700 -18.75 -0.69 4.63
C GLY A 700 -20.04 0.12 4.52
N GLY A 701 -21.00 -0.14 5.40
CA GLY A 701 -22.22 0.65 5.49
C GLY A 701 -23.46 -0.17 5.19
N ALA A 702 -24.11 0.05 4.06
CA ALA A 702 -25.31 -0.70 3.70
C ALA A 702 -25.21 -1.20 2.27
N GLY A 703 -25.34 -2.50 2.07
CA GLY A 703 -25.04 -3.17 0.82
C GLY A 703 -24.02 -4.27 1.08
N ASN A 704 -23.64 -5.01 0.04
CA ASN A 704 -22.74 -6.14 0.20
C ASN A 704 -21.30 -5.69 -0.03
N ASP A 705 -20.60 -5.34 1.04
CA ASP A 705 -19.33 -4.64 1.01
C ASP A 705 -18.13 -5.59 1.04
N VAL A 706 -17.01 -5.11 0.52
CA VAL A 706 -15.72 -5.81 0.56
C VAL A 706 -14.69 -4.92 1.26
N GLY A 707 -14.10 -5.40 2.36
CA GLY A 707 -13.09 -4.67 3.13
C GLY A 707 -11.79 -5.47 3.24
N PHE A 708 -10.66 -4.82 2.95
CA PHE A 708 -9.32 -5.36 3.16
C PHE A 708 -8.55 -4.41 4.09
N GLY A 709 -8.14 -4.89 5.27
CA GLY A 709 -7.30 -4.16 6.22
C GLY A 709 -5.92 -3.93 5.65
N GLY A 710 -5.12 -4.98 5.58
CA GLY A 710 -3.77 -4.96 5.01
C GLY A 710 -2.71 -5.21 6.09
N ASP A 711 -1.61 -4.48 6.05
CA ASP A 711 -0.59 -4.54 7.10
C ASP A 711 -0.99 -3.56 8.22
N GLY A 712 -1.45 -3.98 9.39
CA GLY A 712 -1.87 -3.00 10.39
C GLY A 712 -2.76 -3.59 11.45
N ALA A 713 -2.98 -2.87 12.55
CA ALA A 713 -4.00 -3.29 13.52
C ALA A 713 -5.31 -2.57 13.16
N ASP A 714 -6.09 -3.20 12.28
CA ASP A 714 -7.17 -2.56 11.56
C ASP A 714 -8.52 -2.77 12.24
N ILE A 715 -9.47 -1.90 11.91
CA ILE A 715 -10.87 -2.02 12.32
C ILE A 715 -11.74 -2.10 11.07
N LEU A 716 -12.38 -3.25 10.84
CA LEU A 716 -13.27 -3.49 9.72
C LEU A 716 -14.70 -3.64 10.22
N VAL A 717 -15.64 -2.88 9.67
CA VAL A 717 -17.07 -2.94 10.01
C VAL A 717 -17.90 -3.09 8.74
N GLY A 718 -18.61 -4.20 8.57
CA GLY A 718 -19.48 -4.49 7.43
C GLY A 718 -20.79 -3.70 7.48
N ALA A 719 -21.54 -3.90 8.57
CA ALA A 719 -22.85 -3.30 8.87
C ALA A 719 -24.06 -4.04 8.25
N ASP A 720 -24.85 -3.42 7.37
CA ASP A 720 -26.07 -4.06 6.83
C ASP A 720 -25.77 -4.70 5.45
N GLY A 721 -25.69 -6.02 5.31
CA GLY A 721 -25.45 -6.66 4.00
C GLY A 721 -24.81 -8.04 4.10
N ASP A 722 -24.61 -8.75 2.98
CA ASP A 722 -23.74 -9.94 3.01
C ASP A 722 -22.30 -9.49 2.66
N ASP A 723 -21.47 -9.27 3.67
CA ASP A 723 -20.16 -8.61 3.58
C ASP A 723 -18.98 -9.59 3.49
N SER A 724 -17.85 -9.11 2.98
CA SER A 724 -16.59 -9.87 2.89
C SER A 724 -15.43 -9.05 3.45
N LEU A 725 -14.98 -9.39 4.65
CA LEU A 725 -13.97 -8.67 5.41
C LEU A 725 -12.72 -9.53 5.62
N ASP A 726 -11.54 -8.96 5.36
CA ASP A 726 -10.24 -9.63 5.45
C ASP A 726 -9.24 -8.72 6.16
N GLY A 727 -8.82 -9.09 7.38
CA GLY A 727 -7.87 -8.35 8.21
C GLY A 727 -6.47 -8.31 7.57
N ASN A 728 -5.97 -9.48 7.18
CA ASN A 728 -4.62 -9.74 6.65
C ASN A 728 -3.56 -9.87 7.75
N ASP A 729 -2.65 -8.91 7.92
CA ASP A 729 -1.49 -9.05 8.80
C ASP A 729 -1.65 -8.14 10.05
N SER A 730 -1.34 -8.68 11.23
CA SER A 730 -1.44 -8.09 12.57
C SER A 730 -2.82 -8.27 13.25
N ASN A 731 -2.99 -7.66 14.42
CA ASN A 731 -4.15 -7.93 15.29
C ASN A 731 -5.33 -7.02 14.92
N ASP A 732 -6.32 -7.61 14.26
CA ASP A 732 -7.46 -6.91 13.69
C ASP A 732 -8.74 -7.04 14.53
N LEU A 733 -9.63 -6.07 14.33
CA LEU A 733 -10.98 -6.07 14.88
C LEU A 733 -12.00 -6.06 13.75
N ILE A 734 -12.67 -7.20 13.54
CA ILE A 734 -13.67 -7.37 12.50
C ILE A 734 -15.07 -7.44 13.12
N MET A 735 -15.99 -6.62 12.64
CA MET A 735 -17.42 -6.60 12.99
C MET A 735 -18.24 -6.74 11.71
N ALA A 736 -18.74 -7.93 11.40
CA ALA A 736 -19.49 -8.14 10.17
C ALA A 736 -20.94 -7.61 10.27
N ASP A 737 -21.59 -7.75 11.44
CA ASP A 737 -22.91 -7.21 11.80
C ASP A 737 -24.11 -7.98 11.17
N ASP A 738 -25.02 -7.36 10.40
CA ASP A 738 -26.28 -7.96 9.95
C ASP A 738 -26.12 -8.53 8.52
N GLY A 739 -26.05 -9.86 8.33
CA GLY A 739 -25.64 -10.39 7.04
C GLY A 739 -25.67 -11.90 6.83
N ASN A 740 -24.87 -12.40 5.89
CA ASN A 740 -24.38 -13.78 5.87
C ASN A 740 -22.94 -13.64 5.40
N ASP A 741 -22.07 -13.38 6.36
CA ASP A 741 -20.84 -12.68 6.09
C ASP A 741 -19.67 -13.64 5.91
N ILE A 742 -18.62 -13.14 5.30
CA ILE A 742 -17.32 -13.79 5.24
C ILE A 742 -16.35 -12.91 6.02
N ALA A 743 -15.80 -13.42 7.10
CA ALA A 743 -14.80 -12.72 7.91
C ALA A 743 -13.53 -13.58 8.03
N ASN A 744 -12.38 -13.01 7.68
CA ASN A 744 -11.08 -13.65 7.82
C ASN A 744 -10.16 -12.73 8.62
N GLY A 745 -9.63 -13.20 9.75
CA GLY A 745 -8.66 -12.45 10.56
C GLY A 745 -7.33 -12.34 9.83
N GLY A 746 -6.66 -13.48 9.62
CA GLY A 746 -5.37 -13.54 8.93
C GLY A 746 -4.25 -13.93 9.88
N ASP A 747 -3.10 -13.26 9.81
CA ASP A 747 -1.97 -13.47 10.73
C ASP A 747 -2.09 -12.49 11.92
N GLY A 748 -2.35 -12.94 13.15
CA GLY A 748 -2.43 -12.03 14.30
C GLY A 748 -3.30 -12.57 15.43
N ASP A 749 -3.27 -11.95 16.63
CA ASP A 749 -4.31 -12.27 17.61
C ASP A 749 -5.56 -11.43 17.30
N ASP A 750 -6.49 -11.96 16.52
CA ASP A 750 -7.64 -11.23 15.99
C ASP A 750 -8.87 -11.29 16.89
N THR A 751 -9.79 -10.33 16.71
CA THR A 751 -11.11 -10.36 17.33
C THR A 751 -12.20 -10.20 16.28
N ILE A 752 -13.03 -11.23 16.13
CA ILE A 752 -14.06 -11.28 15.10
C ILE A 752 -15.46 -11.41 15.72
N TYR A 753 -16.37 -10.55 15.29
CA TYR A 753 -17.81 -10.63 15.57
C TYR A 753 -18.55 -10.87 14.26
N GLY A 754 -19.22 -12.03 14.12
CA GLY A 754 -20.07 -12.39 12.98
C GLY A 754 -21.34 -11.54 12.99
N GLY A 755 -22.19 -11.78 13.97
CA GLY A 755 -23.38 -10.96 14.22
C GLY A 755 -24.64 -11.72 13.89
N VAL A 756 -25.54 -11.13 13.10
CA VAL A 756 -26.81 -11.77 12.77
C VAL A 756 -26.74 -12.38 11.39
N GLY A 757 -26.87 -13.70 11.32
CA GLY A 757 -27.02 -14.44 10.07
C GLY A 757 -26.05 -15.60 9.98
N SER A 758 -26.06 -16.30 8.85
CA SER A 758 -25.27 -17.52 8.71
C SER A 758 -23.89 -17.21 8.13
N ASP A 759 -22.92 -17.05 9.02
CA ASP A 759 -21.61 -16.50 8.71
C ASP A 759 -20.57 -17.59 8.43
N ASN A 760 -19.50 -17.20 7.73
CA ASN A 760 -18.33 -18.01 7.45
C ASN A 760 -17.09 -17.28 7.94
N ILE A 761 -16.60 -17.70 9.11
CA ILE A 761 -15.55 -17.01 9.85
C ILE A 761 -14.29 -17.87 9.87
N THR A 762 -13.13 -17.27 9.65
CA THR A 762 -11.82 -17.89 9.88
C THR A 762 -10.97 -16.95 10.73
N GLY A 763 -10.39 -17.45 11.82
CA GLY A 763 -9.42 -16.73 12.65
C GLY A 763 -8.11 -16.52 11.88
N GLY A 764 -7.38 -17.60 11.67
CA GLY A 764 -6.16 -17.61 10.85
C GLY A 764 -4.96 -18.18 11.62
N ASP A 765 -3.85 -17.46 11.64
CA ASP A 765 -2.65 -17.81 12.42
C ASP A 765 -2.61 -16.95 13.70
N ASP A 766 -2.07 -17.49 14.80
CA ASP A 766 -2.03 -16.89 16.16
C ASP A 766 -3.38 -16.99 16.91
N ASN A 767 -3.52 -16.37 18.10
CA ASN A 767 -4.61 -16.74 19.03
C ASN A 767 -5.83 -15.84 18.87
N ASP A 768 -6.90 -16.40 18.32
CA ASP A 768 -8.07 -15.63 17.93
C ASP A 768 -9.20 -15.65 18.95
N LEU A 769 -9.98 -14.58 18.96
CA LEU A 769 -11.20 -14.45 19.74
C LEU A 769 -12.40 -14.27 18.81
N ILE A 770 -13.21 -15.32 18.65
CA ILE A 770 -14.30 -15.37 17.68
C ILE A 770 -15.66 -15.46 18.39
N PHE A 771 -16.57 -14.57 18.01
CA PHE A 771 -17.99 -14.59 18.38
C PHE A 771 -18.85 -14.64 17.12
N SER A 772 -19.42 -15.79 16.76
CA SER A 772 -20.27 -15.86 15.55
C SER A 772 -21.70 -15.35 15.80
N GLU A 773 -22.21 -15.54 17.02
CA GLU A 773 -23.48 -14.98 17.55
C GLU A 773 -24.79 -15.71 17.17
N ASP A 774 -25.64 -15.16 16.29
CA ASP A 774 -27.01 -15.68 16.05
C ASP A 774 -27.10 -16.30 14.65
N ALA A 775 -27.74 -17.46 14.55
CA ALA A 775 -27.94 -18.34 13.38
C ALA A 775 -26.85 -19.40 13.23
N SER A 776 -26.88 -20.12 12.10
CA SER A 776 -26.05 -21.31 11.88
C SER A 776 -24.76 -20.92 11.17
N ASP A 777 -23.64 -21.03 11.86
CA ASP A 777 -22.36 -20.51 11.39
C ASP A 777 -21.36 -21.62 11.05
N PHE A 778 -20.40 -21.26 10.19
CA PHE A 778 -19.20 -22.05 9.95
C PHE A 778 -18.00 -21.26 10.47
N VAL A 779 -17.26 -21.83 11.43
CA VAL A 779 -16.12 -21.16 12.06
C VAL A 779 -14.88 -22.04 11.97
N GLY A 780 -13.80 -21.50 11.45
CA GLY A 780 -12.45 -22.05 11.55
C GLY A 780 -11.61 -21.23 12.54
N GLY A 781 -10.97 -21.86 13.51
CA GLY A 781 -9.96 -21.19 14.37
C GLY A 781 -8.69 -20.96 13.56
N GLY A 782 -7.98 -22.04 13.24
CA GLY A 782 -6.79 -22.03 12.39
C GLY A 782 -5.58 -22.59 13.13
N ASN A 783 -4.47 -21.87 13.15
CA ASN A 783 -3.30 -22.21 13.95
C ASN A 783 -3.23 -21.29 15.16
N GLY A 784 -3.44 -21.77 16.38
CA GLY A 784 -3.55 -20.84 17.49
C GLY A 784 -4.19 -21.48 18.70
N SER A 785 -4.06 -20.85 19.87
CA SER A 785 -4.93 -21.24 20.99
C SER A 785 -6.17 -20.36 20.98
N ASP A 786 -7.17 -20.78 20.23
CA ASP A 786 -8.32 -19.98 19.86
C ASP A 786 -9.44 -20.08 20.90
N THR A 787 -10.25 -19.02 20.98
CA THR A 787 -11.46 -18.99 21.81
C THR A 787 -12.66 -18.66 20.94
N ILE A 788 -13.53 -19.65 20.74
CA ILE A 788 -14.66 -19.59 19.82
C ILE A 788 -15.98 -19.68 20.61
N THR A 789 -16.91 -18.76 20.34
CA THR A 789 -18.28 -18.77 20.90
C THR A 789 -19.29 -18.67 19.76
N THR A 790 -20.09 -19.70 19.52
CA THR A 790 -20.97 -19.74 18.34
C THR A 790 -22.36 -19.18 18.58
N GLY A 791 -22.98 -19.46 19.73
CA GLY A 791 -24.19 -18.75 20.16
C GLY A 791 -25.49 -19.50 19.86
N ALA A 792 -26.32 -19.05 18.93
CA ALA A 792 -27.65 -19.63 18.72
C ALA A 792 -27.90 -20.08 17.28
N GLY A 793 -27.80 -21.37 17.02
CA GLY A 793 -28.10 -21.97 15.71
C GLY A 793 -27.52 -23.37 15.67
N ASP A 794 -27.60 -24.05 14.53
CA ASP A 794 -26.88 -25.32 14.38
C ASP A 794 -25.50 -24.99 13.80
N ASP A 795 -24.46 -24.93 14.63
CA ASP A 795 -23.13 -24.40 14.27
C ASP A 795 -22.12 -25.48 13.90
N THR A 796 -21.13 -25.15 13.08
CA THR A 796 -20.02 -26.03 12.73
C THR A 796 -18.68 -25.35 13.00
N VAL A 797 -17.85 -25.95 13.86
CA VAL A 797 -16.54 -25.40 14.25
C VAL A 797 -15.43 -26.40 13.98
N ASP A 798 -14.35 -25.94 13.39
CA ASP A 798 -13.05 -26.62 13.30
C ASP A 798 -12.00 -25.69 13.93
N ALA A 799 -11.57 -25.97 15.16
CA ALA A 799 -10.68 -25.06 15.89
C ALA A 799 -9.24 -25.12 15.36
N GLY A 800 -8.71 -26.32 15.08
CA GLY A 800 -7.52 -26.48 14.25
C GLY A 800 -6.30 -27.01 15.01
N ASP A 801 -5.19 -26.29 14.97
CA ASP A 801 -3.95 -26.67 15.65
C ASP A 801 -3.77 -25.84 16.93
N ASN A 802 -3.23 -26.46 17.99
CA ASN A 802 -2.98 -25.95 19.35
C ASN A 802 -4.18 -26.05 20.30
N ASP A 803 -4.01 -25.61 21.57
CA ASP A 803 -4.99 -25.83 22.64
C ASP A 803 -6.16 -24.82 22.52
N ASP A 804 -7.34 -25.29 22.13
CA ASP A 804 -8.51 -24.46 21.81
C ASP A 804 -9.65 -24.51 22.84
N ILE A 805 -10.53 -23.49 22.82
CA ILE A 805 -11.74 -23.44 23.65
C ILE A 805 -12.97 -23.10 22.81
N ILE A 806 -13.97 -23.99 22.78
CA ILE A 806 -15.23 -23.79 22.04
C ILE A 806 -16.44 -23.74 22.98
N TYR A 807 -17.34 -22.77 22.79
CA TYR A 807 -18.62 -22.64 23.48
C TYR A 807 -19.82 -22.61 22.51
N GLY A 808 -20.58 -23.71 22.42
CA GLY A 808 -21.71 -23.83 21.49
C GLY A 808 -23.00 -23.12 21.90
N ASN A 809 -23.30 -23.09 23.20
CA ASN A 809 -24.51 -22.50 23.77
C ASN A 809 -25.83 -23.22 23.39
N THR A 810 -26.51 -22.85 22.29
CA THR A 810 -27.81 -23.46 21.94
C THR A 810 -27.84 -23.83 20.48
N GLY A 811 -28.07 -25.10 20.17
CA GLY A 811 -27.88 -25.55 18.81
C GLY A 811 -27.78 -27.05 18.69
N ALA A 812 -28.00 -27.63 17.51
CA ALA A 812 -27.46 -28.96 17.26
C ALA A 812 -26.08 -28.79 16.63
N ASP A 813 -25.06 -28.63 17.48
CA ASP A 813 -23.75 -28.14 17.07
C ASP A 813 -22.79 -29.27 16.68
N SER A 814 -21.78 -28.97 15.86
CA SER A 814 -20.76 -29.91 15.39
C SER A 814 -19.37 -29.32 15.55
N PHE A 815 -18.60 -29.79 16.53
CA PHE A 815 -17.28 -29.27 16.89
C PHE A 815 -16.17 -30.29 16.66
N SER A 816 -15.03 -29.80 16.16
CA SER A 816 -13.75 -30.48 16.05
C SER A 816 -12.70 -29.62 16.77
N GLY A 817 -12.05 -30.17 17.80
CA GLY A 817 -10.91 -29.55 18.49
C GLY A 817 -9.68 -29.55 17.59
N GLY A 818 -9.24 -30.73 17.18
CA GLY A 818 -8.17 -30.89 16.20
C GLY A 818 -6.88 -31.38 16.85
N ASN A 819 -5.79 -30.62 16.76
CA ASN A 819 -4.52 -30.98 17.38
C ASN A 819 -4.24 -30.11 18.61
N GLY A 820 -4.70 -30.49 19.79
CA GLY A 820 -4.50 -29.68 20.99
C GLY A 820 -4.93 -30.41 22.23
N ASN A 821 -4.74 -29.80 23.40
CA ASN A 821 -5.50 -30.20 24.58
C ASN A 821 -6.72 -29.28 24.64
N ASP A 822 -7.78 -29.69 23.95
CA ASP A 822 -8.91 -28.83 23.62
C ASP A 822 -10.01 -28.90 24.68
N VAL A 823 -10.78 -27.82 24.80
CA VAL A 823 -11.92 -27.74 25.71
C VAL A 823 -13.19 -27.40 24.95
N LEU A 824 -14.06 -28.39 24.80
CA LEU A 824 -15.29 -28.29 24.01
C LEU A 824 -16.52 -28.30 24.93
N TYR A 825 -17.36 -27.27 24.81
CA TYR A 825 -18.66 -27.19 25.47
C TYR A 825 -19.79 -27.19 24.42
N GLY A 826 -20.56 -28.28 24.31
CA GLY A 826 -21.69 -28.40 23.36
C GLY A 826 -22.82 -27.44 23.74
N GLY A 827 -23.42 -27.65 24.91
CA GLY A 827 -24.37 -26.70 25.50
C GLY A 827 -25.76 -27.29 25.66
N GLN A 828 -26.73 -26.81 24.87
CA GLN A 828 -28.10 -27.30 24.85
C GLN A 828 -28.41 -27.83 23.45
N ASN A 829 -29.29 -28.83 23.39
CA ASN A 829 -29.68 -29.57 22.20
C ASN A 829 -28.64 -30.65 21.85
N ALA A 830 -28.81 -31.33 20.72
CA ALA A 830 -28.11 -32.59 20.45
C ALA A 830 -26.83 -32.29 19.67
N ASP A 831 -25.70 -32.35 20.35
CA ASP A 831 -24.41 -31.88 19.87
C ASP A 831 -23.50 -33.04 19.43
N THR A 832 -22.56 -32.76 18.54
CA THR A 832 -21.49 -33.67 18.14
C THR A 832 -20.14 -33.00 18.43
N LEU A 833 -19.33 -33.65 19.26
CA LEU A 833 -18.02 -33.14 19.70
C LEU A 833 -16.94 -34.17 19.35
N ASP A 834 -15.85 -33.73 18.73
CA ASP A 834 -14.66 -34.52 18.42
C ASP A 834 -13.44 -33.78 18.98
N GLY A 835 -12.74 -34.37 19.96
CA GLY A 835 -11.55 -33.79 20.58
C GLY A 835 -10.37 -33.77 19.61
N GLY A 836 -10.08 -34.93 19.02
CA GLY A 836 -9.07 -35.07 17.99
C GLY A 836 -7.81 -35.75 18.54
N THR A 837 -6.74 -34.98 18.79
CA THR A 837 -5.49 -35.54 19.28
C THR A 837 -4.88 -34.76 20.44
N GLN A 838 -4.30 -35.49 21.38
CA GLN A 838 -3.83 -35.10 22.71
C GLN A 838 -4.98 -35.11 23.73
N ASP A 839 -4.75 -34.58 24.93
CA ASP A 839 -5.61 -34.86 26.08
C ASP A 839 -6.76 -33.84 26.13
N ASP A 840 -7.96 -34.22 25.70
CA ASP A 840 -9.09 -33.32 25.51
C ASP A 840 -10.12 -33.34 26.66
N LEU A 841 -10.84 -32.22 26.83
CA LEU A 841 -11.97 -32.10 27.76
C LEU A 841 -13.27 -31.77 27.00
N LEU A 842 -14.15 -32.76 26.92
CA LEU A 842 -15.45 -32.64 26.25
C LEU A 842 -16.58 -32.58 27.29
N ILE A 843 -17.41 -31.54 27.21
CA ILE A 843 -18.61 -31.37 28.02
C ILE A 843 -19.79 -31.22 27.06
N ALA A 844 -20.53 -32.31 26.84
CA ALA A 844 -21.57 -32.39 25.83
C ALA A 844 -22.76 -31.48 26.18
N GLY A 845 -23.43 -31.72 27.31
CA GLY A 845 -24.39 -30.76 27.88
C GLY A 845 -25.80 -31.31 28.05
N ASP A 846 -26.80 -30.50 27.75
CA ASP A 846 -28.21 -30.90 27.81
C ASP A 846 -28.66 -31.36 26.40
N GLY A 847 -28.72 -32.66 26.13
CA GLY A 847 -28.90 -33.16 24.77
C GLY A 847 -28.88 -34.66 24.68
N ASP A 848 -29.23 -35.22 23.53
CA ASP A 848 -28.85 -36.61 23.24
C ASP A 848 -27.59 -36.52 22.38
N ASP A 849 -26.41 -36.49 23.01
CA ASP A 849 -25.17 -35.99 22.40
C ASP A 849 -24.27 -37.11 21.87
N VAL A 850 -23.31 -36.74 21.00
CA VAL A 850 -22.22 -37.60 20.54
C VAL A 850 -20.90 -36.95 20.91
N ALA A 851 -20.06 -37.61 21.69
CA ALA A 851 -18.74 -37.10 22.08
C ALA A 851 -17.65 -38.14 21.79
N ILE A 852 -16.60 -37.73 21.07
CA ILE A 852 -15.48 -38.59 20.65
C ILE A 852 -14.20 -37.94 21.18
N GLY A 853 -13.45 -38.65 22.03
CA GLY A 853 -12.16 -38.18 22.57
C GLY A 853 -11.10 -38.15 21.46
N GLY A 854 -10.76 -39.33 20.94
CA GLY A 854 -9.84 -39.46 19.81
C GLY A 854 -8.55 -40.15 20.21
N ILE A 855 -7.40 -39.47 20.07
CA ILE A 855 -6.10 -40.01 20.50
C ILE A 855 -5.60 -39.17 21.66
N GLY A 856 -5.54 -39.70 22.87
CA GLY A 856 -5.11 -38.95 24.04
C GLY A 856 -5.68 -39.54 25.31
N ALA A 857 -5.34 -38.95 26.45
CA ALA A 857 -6.03 -39.28 27.71
C ALA A 857 -7.19 -38.31 27.91
N ASP A 858 -8.36 -38.66 27.39
CA ASP A 858 -9.48 -37.75 27.24
C ASP A 858 -10.42 -37.79 28.44
N THR A 859 -11.13 -36.69 28.68
CA THR A 859 -12.18 -36.62 29.70
C THR A 859 -13.50 -36.16 29.08
N ILE A 860 -14.52 -37.02 29.12
CA ILE A 860 -15.82 -36.77 28.50
C ILE A 860 -16.93 -36.74 29.56
N PHE A 861 -17.78 -35.71 29.51
CA PHE A 861 -18.99 -35.57 30.31
C PHE A 861 -20.23 -35.51 29.41
N GLY A 862 -21.04 -36.59 29.39
CA GLY A 862 -22.32 -36.63 28.68
C GLY A 862 -23.33 -35.64 29.26
N SER A 863 -23.53 -35.70 30.57
CA SER A 863 -24.34 -34.76 31.37
C SER A 863 -25.84 -35.10 31.41
N VAL A 864 -26.69 -34.54 30.54
CA VAL A 864 -28.15 -34.78 30.61
C VAL A 864 -28.71 -35.15 29.24
N GLY A 865 -29.16 -36.40 29.14
CA GLY A 865 -29.88 -36.96 28.00
C GLY A 865 -29.25 -38.29 27.61
N ALA A 866 -29.61 -38.88 26.47
CA ALA A 866 -29.08 -40.21 26.11
C ALA A 866 -27.85 -40.08 25.23
N ASP A 867 -26.67 -40.12 25.85
CA ASP A 867 -25.41 -39.74 25.20
C ASP A 867 -24.68 -40.95 24.61
N ALA A 868 -23.96 -40.73 23.51
CA ALA A 868 -23.06 -41.68 22.87
C ALA A 868 -21.61 -41.17 22.96
N MET A 869 -20.77 -41.88 23.71
CA MET A 869 -19.39 -41.48 23.98
C MET A 869 -18.39 -42.50 23.43
N ASP A 870 -17.30 -42.04 22.81
CA ASP A 870 -16.18 -42.85 22.33
C ASP A 870 -14.90 -42.28 22.94
N GLY A 871 -14.16 -43.07 23.72
CA GLY A 871 -12.89 -42.65 24.34
C GLY A 871 -11.80 -42.56 23.28
N GLY A 872 -11.42 -43.72 22.74
CA GLY A 872 -10.52 -43.82 21.60
C GLY A 872 -9.22 -44.51 21.96
N ASP A 873 -8.08 -43.93 21.60
CA ASP A 873 -6.76 -44.44 21.96
C ASP A 873 -6.16 -43.61 23.11
N GLY A 874 -6.00 -44.18 24.30
CA GLY A 874 -5.32 -43.58 25.46
C GLY A 874 -6.07 -43.86 26.75
N ASP A 875 -5.61 -43.31 27.89
CA ASP A 875 -6.20 -43.64 29.21
C ASP A 875 -7.37 -42.68 29.52
N ASP A 876 -8.60 -43.07 29.20
CA ASP A 876 -9.76 -42.18 29.14
C ASP A 876 -10.64 -42.18 30.41
N ILE A 877 -11.38 -41.08 30.61
CA ILE A 877 -12.37 -40.95 31.68
C ILE A 877 -13.72 -40.48 31.14
N LEU A 878 -14.75 -41.33 31.23
CA LEU A 878 -16.12 -41.03 30.79
C LEU A 878 -17.10 -40.88 31.96
N TYR A 879 -17.99 -39.89 31.88
CA TYR A 879 -19.09 -39.67 32.81
C TYR A 879 -20.43 -39.53 32.05
N GLY A 880 -21.29 -40.56 32.09
CA GLY A 880 -22.64 -40.49 31.50
C GLY A 880 -23.56 -39.52 32.25
N ASN A 881 -23.57 -39.63 33.57
CA ASN A 881 -24.36 -38.82 34.52
C ASN A 881 -25.86 -39.15 34.57
N THR A 882 -26.69 -38.66 33.64
CA THR A 882 -28.16 -38.82 33.69
C THR A 882 -28.70 -39.03 32.30
N GLY A 883 -29.09 -40.25 31.98
CA GLY A 883 -29.21 -40.65 30.59
C GLY A 883 -29.29 -42.15 30.42
N ASN A 884 -29.81 -42.66 29.30
CA ASN A 884 -29.46 -44.05 28.97
C ASN A 884 -28.23 -43.95 28.09
N ASP A 885 -27.07 -43.90 28.71
CA ASP A 885 -25.83 -43.53 28.05
C ASP A 885 -25.17 -44.75 27.43
N SER A 886 -24.42 -44.54 26.37
CA SER A 886 -23.67 -45.60 25.70
C SER A 886 -22.26 -45.17 25.38
N GLY A 887 -21.31 -46.12 25.44
CA GLY A 887 -19.97 -45.83 24.95
C GLY A 887 -19.02 -47.01 24.82
N ASP A 888 -17.95 -46.76 24.07
CA ASP A 888 -16.81 -47.64 23.84
C ASP A 888 -15.56 -46.86 24.23
N LEU A 889 -14.75 -47.37 25.16
CA LEU A 889 -13.57 -46.64 25.62
C LEU A 889 -12.33 -46.93 24.76
N GLY A 890 -12.36 -47.96 23.91
CA GLY A 890 -11.33 -48.19 22.92
C GLY A 890 -10.09 -48.89 23.48
N SER A 891 -8.93 -48.23 23.51
CA SER A 891 -7.65 -48.81 23.94
C SER A 891 -6.97 -47.96 25.00
N GLY A 892 -6.76 -48.48 26.20
CA GLY A 892 -6.23 -47.67 27.31
C GLY A 892 -6.19 -48.42 28.62
N GLU A 893 -5.95 -47.72 29.73
CA GLU A 893 -6.48 -48.14 31.04
C GLU A 893 -7.59 -47.18 31.45
N ASP A 894 -8.84 -47.56 31.16
CA ASP A 894 -9.94 -46.59 31.10
C ASP A 894 -10.84 -46.61 32.33
N ILE A 895 -11.56 -45.50 32.56
CA ILE A 895 -12.50 -45.35 33.68
C ILE A 895 -13.83 -44.79 33.21
N VAL A 896 -14.93 -45.49 33.50
CA VAL A 896 -16.29 -44.97 33.22
C VAL A 896 -17.19 -44.94 34.44
N PHE A 897 -18.00 -43.89 34.52
CA PHE A 897 -19.11 -43.75 35.45
C PHE A 897 -20.42 -43.57 34.68
N GLY A 898 -21.24 -44.63 34.59
CA GLY A 898 -22.54 -44.61 33.89
C GLY A 898 -23.49 -43.58 34.49
N GLY A 899 -23.99 -43.82 35.71
CA GLY A 899 -24.59 -42.78 36.52
C GLY A 899 -26.01 -43.09 36.98
N ARG A 900 -27.01 -42.73 36.18
CA ARG A 900 -28.44 -42.99 36.45
C ARG A 900 -29.09 -43.40 35.16
N GLU A 901 -30.20 -44.12 35.29
CA GLU A 901 -30.86 -44.76 34.14
C GLU A 901 -30.01 -45.91 33.58
N ASN A 902 -30.38 -46.51 32.44
CA ASN A 902 -29.82 -47.81 32.05
C ASN A 902 -28.69 -47.60 31.06
N ASP A 903 -27.45 -47.83 31.50
CA ASP A 903 -26.25 -47.51 30.73
C ASP A 903 -25.67 -48.73 29.99
N LEU A 904 -24.96 -48.48 28.88
CA LEU A 904 -24.29 -49.50 28.05
C LEU A 904 -22.83 -49.10 27.78
N PHE A 905 -21.87 -49.71 28.46
CA PHE A 905 -20.44 -49.39 28.25
C PHE A 905 -19.59 -50.63 27.97
N ALA A 906 -18.60 -50.46 27.10
CA ALA A 906 -17.54 -51.43 26.82
C ALA A 906 -16.17 -50.81 27.11
N GLY A 907 -15.33 -51.47 27.91
CA GLY A 907 -13.96 -51.03 28.23
C GLY A 907 -13.04 -51.08 27.02
N GLY A 908 -13.04 -52.21 26.31
CA GLY A 908 -12.25 -52.35 25.08
C GLY A 908 -10.97 -53.13 25.33
N PHE A 909 -9.80 -52.58 25.03
CA PHE A 909 -8.50 -53.18 25.33
C PHE A 909 -7.83 -52.44 26.46
N GLY A 910 -7.62 -53.09 27.61
CA GLY A 910 -7.16 -52.33 28.77
C GLY A 910 -7.23 -53.06 30.09
N ASN A 911 -6.80 -52.44 31.17
CA ASN A 911 -7.22 -52.89 32.50
C ASN A 911 -8.23 -51.88 33.01
N ASP A 912 -9.49 -52.05 32.61
CA ASP A 912 -10.49 -50.99 32.68
C ASP A 912 -11.29 -51.05 33.99
N ILE A 913 -11.84 -49.91 34.38
CA ILE A 913 -12.70 -49.79 35.56
C ILE A 913 -14.05 -49.20 35.19
N LEU A 914 -15.07 -50.04 35.15
CA LEU A 914 -16.43 -49.64 34.78
C LEU A 914 -17.35 -49.60 36.00
N TYR A 915 -18.02 -48.47 36.22
CA TYR A 915 -19.05 -48.29 37.24
C TYR A 915 -20.42 -48.01 36.61
N GLY A 916 -21.38 -48.93 36.69
CA GLY A 916 -22.76 -48.69 36.27
C GLY A 916 -23.47 -47.67 37.18
N ASN A 917 -23.28 -47.83 38.49
CA ASN A 917 -23.84 -47.01 39.58
C ASN A 917 -25.29 -47.34 39.95
N LYS A 918 -26.28 -46.95 39.16
CA LYS A 918 -27.71 -47.06 39.51
C LYS A 918 -28.54 -47.40 38.30
N ASP A 919 -29.65 -48.09 38.58
CA ASP A 919 -30.56 -48.62 37.58
C ASP A 919 -29.88 -49.74 36.79
N ASN A 920 -30.48 -50.27 35.72
CA ASN A 920 -30.05 -51.56 35.18
C ASN A 920 -28.99 -51.39 34.10
N ASP A 921 -27.74 -51.66 34.43
CA ASP A 921 -26.61 -51.35 33.55
C ASP A 921 -26.11 -52.58 32.79
N THR A 922 -25.55 -52.37 31.60
CA THR A 922 -24.88 -53.40 30.80
C THR A 922 -23.42 -53.00 30.58
N LEU A 923 -22.50 -53.75 31.18
CA LEU A 923 -21.06 -53.45 31.15
C LEU A 923 -20.28 -54.64 30.58
N SER A 924 -19.36 -54.37 29.66
CA SER A 924 -18.39 -55.34 29.11
C SER A 924 -16.96 -54.85 29.37
N GLY A 925 -16.09 -55.70 29.92
CA GLY A 925 -14.68 -55.39 30.14
C GLY A 925 -13.93 -55.36 28.81
N GLY A 926 -13.99 -56.47 28.09
CA GLY A 926 -13.39 -56.61 26.76
C GLY A 926 -12.14 -57.48 26.82
N GLY A 927 -10.97 -56.91 26.59
CA GLY A 927 -9.70 -57.62 26.65
C GLY A 927 -8.81 -57.08 27.75
N ASP A 928 -7.99 -57.98 28.32
CA ASP A 928 -7.05 -57.72 29.42
C ASP A 928 -7.72 -57.81 30.80
N ASN A 929 -7.31 -57.14 31.90
CA ASN A 929 -7.85 -57.50 33.23
C ASN A 929 -8.71 -56.38 33.82
N ASP A 930 -10.02 -56.60 33.81
CA ASP A 930 -10.98 -55.54 34.05
C ASP A 930 -11.62 -55.62 35.43
N THR A 931 -12.15 -54.49 35.88
CA THR A 931 -12.92 -54.37 37.12
C THR A 931 -14.27 -53.72 36.86
N LEU A 932 -15.34 -54.51 36.90
CA LEU A 932 -16.70 -54.04 36.65
C LEU A 932 -17.50 -53.99 37.95
N LEU A 933 -18.23 -52.89 38.17
CA LEU A 933 -19.15 -52.71 39.28
C LEU A 933 -20.52 -52.29 38.73
N GLY A 934 -21.50 -53.20 38.77
CA GLY A 934 -22.89 -52.91 38.34
C GLY A 934 -23.51 -51.82 39.22
N GLY A 935 -23.68 -52.11 40.51
CA GLY A 935 -24.05 -51.10 41.49
C GLY A 935 -25.43 -51.35 42.07
N ALA A 936 -26.46 -50.63 41.61
CA ALA A 936 -27.80 -50.77 42.16
C ALA A 936 -28.84 -50.87 41.05
N GLY A 937 -29.17 -52.08 40.63
CA GLY A 937 -30.09 -52.38 39.55
C GLY A 937 -30.07 -53.87 39.29
N ALA A 938 -30.76 -54.33 38.26
CA ALA A 938 -30.55 -55.69 37.75
C ALA A 938 -29.54 -55.60 36.61
N ASP A 939 -28.27 -55.74 36.94
CA ASP A 939 -27.15 -55.40 36.06
C ASP A 939 -26.70 -56.62 35.23
N SER A 940 -26.11 -56.37 34.06
CA SER A 940 -25.53 -57.37 33.17
C SER A 940 -24.04 -57.08 32.97
N LEU A 941 -23.17 -57.90 33.55
CA LEU A 941 -21.73 -57.72 33.53
C LEU A 941 -21.05 -58.86 32.75
N GLU A 942 -20.16 -58.52 31.82
CA GLU A 942 -19.37 -59.47 31.02
C GLU A 942 -17.88 -59.10 31.12
N GLY A 943 -17.03 -60.02 31.61
CA GLY A 943 -15.58 -59.80 31.71
C GLY A 943 -14.86 -59.99 30.37
N ASP A 944 -15.37 -60.89 29.53
CA ASP A 944 -14.80 -61.26 28.23
C ASP A 944 -13.43 -61.97 28.35
N VAL A 945 -12.32 -61.39 27.91
CA VAL A 945 -11.00 -62.06 27.89
C VAL A 945 -10.09 -61.44 28.93
N GLY A 946 -9.89 -62.11 30.06
CA GLY A 946 -9.22 -61.43 31.16
C GLY A 946 -9.14 -62.20 32.46
N ASN A 947 -8.38 -61.69 33.43
CA ASN A 947 -8.56 -62.17 34.81
C ASN A 947 -9.36 -61.12 35.57
N ASP A 948 -10.67 -61.19 35.43
CA ASP A 948 -11.54 -60.07 35.71
C ASP A 948 -12.10 -60.11 37.12
N ILE A 949 -12.51 -58.93 37.60
CA ILE A 949 -13.16 -58.78 38.90
C ILE A 949 -14.51 -58.08 38.72
N LEU A 950 -15.59 -58.84 38.84
CA LEU A 950 -16.95 -58.36 38.60
C LEU A 950 -17.76 -58.34 39.90
N TYR A 951 -18.43 -57.22 40.17
CA TYR A 951 -19.32 -57.03 41.31
C TYR A 951 -20.73 -56.61 40.85
N GLY A 952 -21.73 -57.50 40.97
CA GLY A 952 -23.14 -57.15 40.73
C GLY A 952 -23.64 -56.09 41.73
N ASN A 953 -23.29 -56.30 43.00
CA ASN A 953 -23.65 -55.48 44.16
C ASN A 953 -25.10 -55.61 44.63
N LYS A 954 -26.07 -54.90 44.05
CA LYS A 954 -27.43 -54.89 44.59
C LYS A 954 -28.50 -54.87 43.50
N GLY A 955 -29.08 -56.04 43.29
CA GLY A 955 -30.31 -56.33 42.56
C GLY A 955 -30.19 -57.74 41.98
N ASP A 956 -31.09 -58.13 41.08
CA ASP A 956 -31.02 -59.49 40.52
C ASP A 956 -30.04 -59.46 39.32
N ASP A 957 -28.75 -59.67 39.57
CA ASP A 957 -27.67 -59.41 38.61
C ASP A 957 -27.31 -60.63 37.75
N ILE A 958 -26.81 -60.39 36.53
CA ILE A 958 -26.19 -61.39 35.65
C ILE A 958 -24.71 -61.05 35.51
N VAL A 959 -23.83 -61.94 35.93
CA VAL A 959 -22.38 -61.73 35.96
C VAL A 959 -21.68 -62.88 35.25
N ASN A 960 -20.97 -62.59 34.16
CA ASN A 960 -20.25 -63.57 33.34
C ASN A 960 -18.75 -63.23 33.33
N GLY A 961 -17.89 -64.16 33.77
CA GLY A 961 -16.43 -64.00 33.80
C GLY A 961 -15.86 -64.00 32.39
N GLY A 962 -16.00 -65.13 31.69
CA GLY A 962 -15.56 -65.27 30.31
C GLY A 962 -14.39 -66.24 30.19
N ASP A 963 -13.31 -65.81 29.56
CA ASP A 963 -12.09 -66.60 29.38
C ASP A 963 -11.01 -66.17 30.38
N GLN A 964 -10.40 -67.14 31.08
CA GLN A 964 -9.31 -67.03 32.07
C GLN A 964 -9.77 -67.03 33.53
N PHE A 965 -9.00 -66.45 34.46
CA PHE A 965 -9.20 -66.71 35.89
C PHE A 965 -9.97 -65.56 36.55
N ASP A 966 -11.28 -65.73 36.69
CA ASP A 966 -12.17 -64.64 37.07
C ASP A 966 -12.61 -64.68 38.55
N ARG A 967 -13.01 -63.51 39.05
CA ARG A 967 -13.59 -63.35 40.38
C ARG A 967 -14.93 -62.63 40.31
N LEU A 968 -15.99 -63.38 40.56
CA LEU A 968 -17.35 -62.88 40.46
C LEU A 968 -17.99 -62.79 41.84
N PHE A 969 -18.63 -61.66 42.11
CA PHE A 969 -19.41 -61.40 43.31
C PHE A 969 -20.82 -60.97 42.92
N GLY A 970 -21.83 -61.78 43.27
CA GLY A 970 -23.24 -61.44 43.06
C GLY A 970 -23.64 -60.23 43.90
N GLY A 971 -23.80 -60.45 45.20
CA GLY A 971 -24.01 -59.35 46.13
C GLY A 971 -25.28 -59.54 46.96
N GLN A 972 -26.25 -58.66 46.77
CA GLN A 972 -27.57 -58.71 47.40
C GLN A 972 -28.61 -58.96 46.31
N ASP A 973 -29.69 -59.66 46.69
CA ASP A 973 -30.76 -60.11 45.80
C ASP A 973 -30.32 -61.31 44.93
N ASN A 974 -31.16 -61.80 44.00
CA ASN A 974 -30.95 -63.16 43.45
C ASN A 974 -30.12 -63.13 42.17
N ASP A 975 -28.87 -63.57 42.28
CA ASP A 975 -27.90 -63.38 41.22
C ASP A 975 -27.69 -64.62 40.34
N ILE A 976 -27.23 -64.41 39.11
CA ILE A 976 -26.76 -65.44 38.19
C ILE A 976 -25.29 -65.17 37.87
N LEU A 977 -24.40 -66.06 38.29
CA LEU A 977 -22.96 -65.99 38.04
C LEU A 977 -22.53 -67.14 37.13
N ASP A 978 -21.78 -66.85 36.08
CA ASP A 978 -21.15 -67.82 35.17
C ASP A 978 -19.64 -67.54 35.12
N GLY A 979 -18.80 -68.48 35.53
CA GLY A 979 -17.34 -68.34 35.53
C GLY A 979 -16.79 -68.36 34.11
N GLY A 980 -17.22 -69.34 33.32
CA GLY A 980 -16.79 -69.49 31.93
C GLY A 980 -15.70 -70.54 31.79
N ALA A 981 -14.52 -70.15 31.34
CA ALA A 981 -13.42 -71.08 31.04
C ALA A 981 -12.17 -70.76 31.86
N LEU A 982 -11.52 -71.82 32.35
CA LEU A 982 -10.39 -71.84 33.32
C LEU A 982 -10.88 -71.74 34.77
N ASP A 983 -9.97 -71.56 35.73
CA ASP A 983 -10.25 -71.85 37.16
C ASP A 983 -10.83 -70.62 37.90
N ASP A 984 -12.15 -70.55 38.05
CA ASP A 984 -12.84 -69.34 38.52
C ASP A 984 -13.17 -69.32 40.00
N ALA A 985 -13.46 -68.13 40.54
CA ALA A 985 -13.92 -67.95 41.92
C ALA A 985 -15.22 -67.16 41.99
N LEU A 986 -16.32 -67.85 42.31
CA LEU A 986 -17.68 -67.30 42.34
C LEU A 986 -18.20 -67.19 43.78
N TYR A 987 -18.78 -66.04 44.11
CA TYR A 987 -19.39 -65.74 45.40
C TYR A 987 -20.81 -65.18 45.21
N GLY A 988 -21.84 -65.96 45.52
CA GLY A 988 -23.24 -65.47 45.46
C GLY A 988 -23.50 -64.38 46.52
N ASN A 989 -23.10 -64.67 47.76
CA ASN A 989 -23.19 -63.81 48.95
C ASN A 989 -24.53 -63.87 49.69
N PHE A 990 -25.58 -63.17 49.26
CA PHE A 990 -26.84 -63.07 49.98
C PHE A 990 -28.02 -63.31 49.03
N GLN A 991 -29.06 -64.00 49.50
CA GLN A 991 -30.29 -64.35 48.75
C GLN A 991 -30.10 -65.62 47.87
N GLU A 992 -31.07 -65.96 47.01
CA GLU A 992 -31.08 -67.27 46.34
C GLU A 992 -30.32 -67.21 45.01
N ASP A 993 -29.04 -67.56 45.04
CA ASP A 993 -28.14 -67.37 43.90
C ASP A 993 -28.02 -68.60 42.99
N ARG A 994 -27.66 -68.37 41.73
CA ARG A 994 -27.30 -69.43 40.76
C ARG A 994 -25.87 -69.23 40.29
N LEU A 995 -25.01 -70.20 40.59
CA LEU A 995 -23.60 -70.16 40.20
C LEU A 995 -23.29 -71.31 39.24
N TYR A 996 -22.63 -70.99 38.14
CA TYR A 996 -22.11 -71.93 37.14
C TYR A 996 -20.58 -71.74 37.09
N GLY A 997 -19.81 -72.77 37.45
CA GLY A 997 -18.34 -72.71 37.37
C GLY A 997 -17.87 -72.68 35.94
N GLY A 998 -18.29 -73.68 35.16
CA GLY A 998 -17.98 -73.75 33.73
C GLY A 998 -16.94 -74.81 33.45
N ALA A 999 -15.78 -74.44 32.89
CA ALA A 999 -14.73 -75.39 32.54
C ALA A 999 -13.41 -75.04 33.24
N GLY A 1000 -13.05 -75.70 34.34
CA GLY A 1000 -11.82 -75.44 35.10
C GLY A 1000 -11.84 -76.10 36.47
N GLU A 1001 -10.84 -75.82 37.31
CA GLU A 1001 -10.90 -76.18 38.74
C GLU A 1001 -11.53 -75.05 39.57
N ASP A 1002 -12.86 -74.95 39.56
CA ASP A 1002 -13.58 -73.77 40.03
C ASP A 1002 -13.78 -73.75 41.55
N SER A 1003 -14.01 -72.56 42.11
CA SER A 1003 -14.28 -72.34 43.53
C SER A 1003 -15.59 -71.58 43.74
N LEU A 1004 -16.67 -72.31 44.04
CA LEU A 1004 -18.01 -71.75 44.17
C LEU A 1004 -18.42 -71.65 45.65
N PHE A 1005 -18.86 -70.45 46.04
CA PHE A 1005 -19.39 -70.15 47.36
C PHE A 1005 -20.80 -69.56 47.24
N GLY A 1006 -21.82 -70.31 47.67
CA GLY A 1006 -23.23 -69.90 47.61
C GLY A 1006 -23.47 -68.64 48.44
N GLY A 1007 -23.51 -68.78 49.77
CA GLY A 1007 -23.58 -67.60 50.63
C GLY A 1007 -24.59 -67.76 51.75
N GLN A 1008 -25.62 -66.93 51.76
CA GLN A 1008 -26.77 -67.01 52.66
C GLN A 1008 -28.02 -67.21 51.84
N ASP A 1009 -28.98 -67.97 52.38
CA ASP A 1009 -30.23 -68.40 51.72
C ASP A 1009 -29.99 -69.58 50.75
N ASN A 1010 -31.00 -69.99 49.96
CA ASN A 1010 -30.97 -71.29 49.30
C ASN A 1010 -30.39 -71.18 47.89
N ASP A 1011 -29.15 -71.63 47.73
CA ASP A 1011 -28.41 -71.43 46.49
C ASP A 1011 -28.43 -72.66 45.56
N LEU A 1012 -28.19 -72.44 44.27
CA LEU A 1012 -28.03 -73.48 43.26
C LEU A 1012 -26.66 -73.36 42.58
N LEU A 1013 -25.77 -74.32 42.83
CA LEU A 1013 -24.38 -74.30 42.35
C LEU A 1013 -24.13 -75.47 41.39
N PHE A 1014 -23.53 -75.19 40.24
CA PHE A 1014 -23.04 -76.16 39.26
C PHE A 1014 -21.53 -75.99 39.10
N GLY A 1015 -20.74 -77.02 39.40
CA GLY A 1015 -19.29 -77.04 39.19
C GLY A 1015 -18.95 -76.95 37.71
N GLY A 1016 -19.21 -78.02 36.97
CA GLY A 1016 -19.03 -78.05 35.52
C GLY A 1016 -17.99 -79.09 35.11
N ASP A 1017 -17.14 -78.77 34.14
CA ASP A 1017 -16.03 -79.63 33.74
C ASP A 1017 -14.76 -79.30 34.56
N GLY A 1018 -14.27 -80.21 35.40
CA GLY A 1018 -12.99 -80.08 36.12
C GLY A 1018 -13.08 -80.46 37.60
N ASP A 1019 -12.00 -80.25 38.37
CA ASP A 1019 -11.93 -80.71 39.78
C ASP A 1019 -12.37 -79.57 40.74
N ASP A 1020 -13.67 -79.44 40.99
CA ASP A 1020 -14.24 -78.22 41.58
C ASP A 1020 -14.25 -78.18 43.12
N ARG A 1021 -14.37 -76.98 43.68
CA ARG A 1021 -14.53 -76.71 45.12
C ARG A 1021 -15.86 -76.01 45.37
N ILE A 1022 -16.82 -76.75 45.88
CA ILE A 1022 -18.21 -76.27 46.00
C ILE A 1022 -18.61 -76.14 47.47
N ASN A 1023 -19.12 -74.97 47.86
CA ASN A 1023 -19.53 -74.67 49.23
C ASN A 1023 -20.78 -73.78 49.27
N GLY A 1024 -21.97 -74.37 49.48
CA GLY A 1024 -23.23 -73.62 49.59
C GLY A 1024 -23.31 -72.64 50.78
N ASN A 1025 -22.49 -72.83 51.83
CA ASN A 1025 -22.50 -72.01 53.05
C ASN A 1025 -23.82 -72.07 53.88
N LEU A 1026 -24.59 -70.99 54.01
CA LEU A 1026 -25.71 -70.86 54.94
C LEU A 1026 -27.06 -70.94 54.21
N GLY A 1027 -27.59 -72.14 54.01
CA GLY A 1027 -28.87 -72.25 53.30
C GLY A 1027 -29.38 -73.66 53.25
N ASN A 1028 -30.40 -73.90 52.43
CA ASN A 1028 -30.69 -75.25 51.95
C ASN A 1028 -30.29 -75.32 50.49
N ASP A 1029 -29.04 -75.70 50.24
CA ASP A 1029 -28.42 -75.47 48.93
C ASP A 1029 -28.54 -76.71 48.04
N VAL A 1030 -28.58 -76.49 46.73
CA VAL A 1030 -28.55 -77.54 45.71
C VAL A 1030 -27.23 -77.48 44.97
N LEU A 1031 -26.45 -78.55 45.03
CA LEU A 1031 -25.09 -78.61 44.52
C LEU A 1031 -24.96 -79.71 43.44
N PHE A 1032 -24.30 -79.38 42.34
CA PHE A 1032 -23.91 -80.29 41.28
C PHE A 1032 -22.39 -80.15 41.07
N GLY A 1033 -21.65 -81.26 41.09
CA GLY A 1033 -20.23 -81.25 40.73
C GLY A 1033 -20.01 -81.37 39.23
N ASP A 1034 -20.94 -82.06 38.55
CA ASP A 1034 -20.85 -82.46 37.15
C ASP A 1034 -19.63 -83.35 36.86
N ALA A 1035 -18.63 -82.92 36.08
CA ALA A 1035 -17.59 -83.80 35.54
C ALA A 1035 -16.19 -83.51 36.09
N GLY A 1036 -15.77 -84.25 37.11
CA GLY A 1036 -14.38 -84.27 37.57
C GLY A 1036 -14.25 -84.83 38.99
N ALA A 1037 -13.16 -84.54 39.68
CA ALA A 1037 -12.95 -85.02 41.05
C ALA A 1037 -13.27 -83.94 42.08
N ASP A 1038 -14.56 -83.76 42.37
CA ASP A 1038 -15.05 -82.57 43.06
C ASP A 1038 -14.91 -82.61 44.59
N LEU A 1039 -14.78 -81.44 45.20
CA LEU A 1039 -14.67 -81.23 46.64
C LEU A 1039 -15.84 -80.40 47.17
N PHE A 1040 -16.81 -81.08 47.76
CA PHE A 1040 -17.91 -80.43 48.47
C PHE A 1040 -17.50 -80.11 49.92
N ILE A 1041 -17.55 -78.83 50.31
CA ILE A 1041 -17.04 -78.32 51.60
C ILE A 1041 -18.18 -77.94 52.55
N PHE A 1042 -18.11 -78.45 53.78
CA PHE A 1042 -19.09 -78.22 54.85
C PHE A 1042 -18.48 -77.53 56.08
N GLY A 1043 -19.32 -76.76 56.79
CA GLY A 1043 -18.98 -76.00 57.99
C GLY A 1043 -20.11 -76.00 59.02
N SER A 1044 -19.91 -75.30 60.14
CA SER A 1044 -20.78 -75.42 61.33
C SER A 1044 -22.01 -74.50 61.24
N ASN A 1045 -23.24 -75.07 61.29
CA ASN A 1045 -24.56 -74.39 61.28
C ASN A 1045 -25.15 -74.02 59.90
N ARG A 1046 -25.32 -75.01 59.03
CA ARG A 1046 -25.65 -74.86 57.59
C ARG A 1046 -26.87 -75.73 57.29
N GLY A 1047 -27.89 -75.23 56.62
CA GLY A 1047 -29.23 -75.83 56.58
C GLY A 1047 -29.29 -77.25 55.97
N PHE A 1048 -30.04 -77.42 54.89
CA PHE A 1048 -30.35 -78.72 54.28
C PHE A 1048 -29.79 -78.77 52.86
N ASP A 1049 -28.54 -79.18 52.72
CA ASP A 1049 -27.85 -79.18 51.43
C ASP A 1049 -28.01 -80.53 50.70
N VAL A 1050 -28.23 -80.49 49.39
CA VAL A 1050 -28.45 -81.66 48.51
C VAL A 1050 -27.45 -81.66 47.37
N ILE A 1051 -26.66 -82.74 47.25
CA ILE A 1051 -25.80 -82.99 46.09
C ILE A 1051 -26.50 -84.00 45.19
N PHE A 1052 -26.66 -83.73 43.89
CA PHE A 1052 -27.46 -84.58 43.01
C PHE A 1052 -26.67 -85.65 42.23
N ASP A 1053 -25.38 -85.48 42.04
CA ASP A 1053 -24.56 -86.22 41.07
C ASP A 1053 -23.30 -86.89 41.64
N PHE A 1054 -23.05 -86.78 42.94
CA PHE A 1054 -21.86 -87.31 43.62
C PHE A 1054 -21.40 -88.70 43.11
N ASN A 1055 -20.17 -88.74 42.60
CA ASN A 1055 -19.56 -89.90 41.97
C ASN A 1055 -18.13 -90.19 42.49
N ALA A 1056 -18.04 -91.11 43.45
CA ALA A 1056 -16.75 -91.55 43.99
C ALA A 1056 -15.82 -92.24 42.98
N ASP A 1057 -16.32 -92.69 41.82
CA ASP A 1057 -15.49 -93.27 40.75
C ASP A 1057 -14.78 -92.18 39.92
N GLU A 1058 -15.34 -90.96 39.84
CA GLU A 1058 -14.73 -89.80 39.20
C GLU A 1058 -13.72 -89.11 40.12
N GLY A 1059 -13.98 -89.13 41.43
CA GLY A 1059 -12.99 -88.79 42.44
C GLY A 1059 -13.53 -88.00 43.61
N ASP A 1060 -14.84 -87.74 43.63
CA ASP A 1060 -15.52 -86.80 44.51
C ASP A 1060 -15.30 -87.05 46.00
N ARG A 1061 -15.22 -85.95 46.74
CA ARG A 1061 -14.84 -85.92 48.15
C ARG A 1061 -15.71 -84.95 48.92
N LEU A 1062 -16.08 -85.37 50.13
CA LEU A 1062 -16.73 -84.49 51.10
C LEU A 1062 -15.69 -84.03 52.14
N SER A 1063 -15.63 -82.73 52.41
CA SER A 1063 -14.76 -82.11 53.42
C SER A 1063 -15.59 -81.51 54.57
N PHE A 1064 -15.35 -81.94 55.81
CA PHE A 1064 -16.14 -81.53 56.96
C PHE A 1064 -15.48 -80.44 57.83
N GLY A 1065 -14.55 -79.68 57.27
CA GLY A 1065 -13.82 -78.64 58.01
C GLY A 1065 -13.05 -79.17 59.22
N ALA A 1066 -12.91 -78.39 60.31
CA ALA A 1066 -12.10 -78.74 61.49
C ALA A 1066 -12.73 -79.79 62.45
N GLN A 1067 -13.78 -80.51 62.03
CA GLN A 1067 -14.52 -81.45 62.89
C GLN A 1067 -14.12 -82.91 62.60
N SER A 1068 -14.09 -83.76 63.63
CA SER A 1068 -13.78 -85.18 63.44
C SER A 1068 -14.95 -85.89 62.73
N PRO A 1069 -14.70 -86.85 61.81
CA PRO A 1069 -15.75 -87.65 61.17
C PRO A 1069 -16.72 -88.33 62.17
N SER A 1070 -16.25 -88.58 63.41
CA SER A 1070 -17.01 -89.27 64.45
C SER A 1070 -18.17 -88.47 65.09
N SER A 1071 -18.18 -87.14 64.97
CA SER A 1071 -19.28 -86.30 65.51
C SER A 1071 -20.44 -86.12 64.54
N ILE A 1072 -20.26 -86.45 63.25
CA ILE A 1072 -21.25 -86.29 62.18
C ILE A 1072 -22.07 -87.58 61.98
N ILE A 1073 -21.46 -88.74 62.25
CA ILE A 1073 -22.10 -90.06 62.14
C ILE A 1073 -23.24 -90.26 63.16
N ALA A 1074 -23.34 -89.42 64.21
CA ALA A 1074 -24.41 -89.48 65.20
C ALA A 1074 -25.74 -88.82 64.74
N THR A 1075 -25.73 -88.05 63.64
CA THR A 1075 -26.89 -87.30 63.12
C THR A 1075 -27.26 -87.64 61.67
N ALA A 1076 -26.44 -88.43 60.96
CA ALA A 1076 -26.73 -88.88 59.61
C ALA A 1076 -27.97 -89.80 59.57
N VAL A 1077 -29.06 -89.32 58.95
CA VAL A 1077 -30.24 -90.13 58.63
C VAL A 1077 -30.14 -90.57 57.17
N GLN A 1078 -30.29 -91.87 56.96
CA GLN A 1078 -30.34 -92.50 55.65
C GLN A 1078 -31.73 -92.26 55.01
N ILE A 1079 -31.78 -91.62 53.85
CA ILE A 1079 -32.98 -91.47 53.01
C ILE A 1079 -32.59 -91.87 51.59
N GLU A 1080 -33.37 -92.75 50.94
CA GLU A 1080 -33.08 -93.29 49.60
C GLU A 1080 -34.11 -92.79 48.57
N LEU A 1081 -33.63 -92.51 47.36
CA LEU A 1081 -34.39 -92.08 46.18
C LEU A 1081 -34.10 -93.03 45.00
N ASP A 1082 -35.10 -93.34 44.17
CA ASP A 1082 -34.97 -94.13 42.92
C ASP A 1082 -35.47 -93.31 41.70
N PHE A 1083 -34.63 -93.19 40.67
CA PHE A 1083 -34.87 -92.40 39.45
C PHE A 1083 -35.26 -93.22 38.21
N SER A 1084 -35.61 -94.50 38.35
CA SER A 1084 -35.92 -95.39 37.22
C SER A 1084 -37.12 -95.01 36.34
N ALA A 1085 -37.86 -93.93 36.66
CA ALA A 1085 -38.95 -93.39 35.83
C ALA A 1085 -38.51 -92.32 34.80
N ILE A 1086 -37.25 -91.84 34.84
CA ILE A 1086 -36.74 -90.83 33.89
C ILE A 1086 -36.24 -91.53 32.61
N THR A 1087 -37.15 -92.10 31.84
CA THR A 1087 -36.87 -92.40 30.43
C THR A 1087 -38.03 -91.94 29.55
N GLY A 1088 -37.93 -90.69 29.08
CA GLY A 1088 -38.66 -90.23 27.90
C GLY A 1088 -39.38 -88.88 28.07
N THR A 1089 -38.87 -87.90 27.32
CA THR A 1089 -39.41 -86.57 26.96
C THR A 1089 -39.24 -85.41 27.96
N PRO A 1090 -38.92 -84.20 27.48
CA PRO A 1090 -38.39 -83.10 28.29
C PRO A 1090 -39.46 -82.50 29.21
N LEU A 1091 -39.02 -82.17 30.43
CA LEU A 1091 -39.85 -81.62 31.51
C LEU A 1091 -40.02 -80.11 31.30
N THR A 1092 -41.26 -79.63 31.34
CA THR A 1092 -41.62 -78.21 31.46
C THR A 1092 -42.20 -78.00 32.86
N GLY A 1093 -41.93 -76.82 33.44
CA GLY A 1093 -42.24 -76.45 34.81
C GLY A 1093 -43.67 -76.77 35.26
N ASP A 1094 -43.80 -77.03 36.56
CA ASP A 1094 -45.00 -77.46 37.29
C ASP A 1094 -45.31 -78.96 37.29
N ASN A 1095 -44.57 -79.75 38.09
CA ASN A 1095 -45.09 -81.02 38.63
C ASN A 1095 -44.48 -81.38 40.00
N VAL A 1096 -45.32 -81.40 41.04
CA VAL A 1096 -45.01 -81.90 42.39
C VAL A 1096 -45.16 -83.43 42.41
N VAL A 1097 -44.14 -84.16 42.90
CA VAL A 1097 -44.12 -85.63 42.98
C VAL A 1097 -44.20 -86.12 44.44
N PRO A 1098 -45.07 -87.09 44.79
CA PRO A 1098 -45.11 -87.68 46.13
C PRO A 1098 -44.08 -88.83 46.30
N VAL A 1099 -43.39 -88.83 47.45
CA VAL A 1099 -42.26 -89.72 47.80
C VAL A 1099 -42.69 -90.97 48.59
N GLU A 1100 -42.25 -92.17 48.16
CA GLU A 1100 -42.16 -93.43 48.96
C GLU A 1100 -41.03 -94.34 48.39
N THR A 1101 -40.53 -95.36 49.13
CA THR A 1101 -39.19 -95.48 49.78
C THR A 1101 -38.44 -96.74 49.30
N LEU A 1102 -37.10 -96.81 49.40
CA LEU A 1102 -36.30 -98.07 49.44
C LEU A 1102 -35.03 -97.89 50.36
N PHE A 1103 -34.14 -98.88 50.67
CA PHE A 1103 -32.92 -98.70 51.55
C PHE A 1103 -31.69 -99.65 51.29
N ASP A 1104 -30.48 -99.09 51.16
CA ASP A 1104 -29.07 -99.58 51.37
C ASP A 1104 -28.58 -99.83 52.82
N ASN A 1105 -28.95 -100.91 53.53
CA ASN A 1105 -28.60 -101.13 54.95
C ASN A 1105 -27.08 -101.29 55.32
N ASN A 1106 -26.10 -101.16 54.41
CA ASN A 1106 -24.68 -101.39 54.72
C ASN A 1106 -23.77 -100.14 54.84
N PHE A 1107 -24.28 -98.93 54.59
CA PHE A 1107 -23.47 -97.69 54.58
C PHE A 1107 -22.64 -97.45 55.86
N LEU A 1108 -23.20 -97.76 57.03
CA LEU A 1108 -22.51 -97.62 58.32
C LEU A 1108 -21.37 -98.64 58.50
N ALA A 1109 -21.44 -99.80 57.84
CA ALA A 1109 -20.41 -100.83 57.88
C ALA A 1109 -19.26 -100.51 56.89
N ASP A 1110 -19.58 -99.94 55.73
CA ASP A 1110 -18.58 -99.54 54.72
C ASP A 1110 -17.75 -98.34 55.20
N LEU A 1111 -18.37 -97.40 55.90
CA LEU A 1111 -17.66 -96.27 56.55
C LEU A 1111 -16.72 -96.73 57.69
N GLN A 1112 -17.07 -97.80 58.42
CA GLN A 1112 -16.22 -98.37 59.47
C GLN A 1112 -15.09 -99.27 58.92
N ALA A 1113 -15.24 -99.81 57.71
CA ALA A 1113 -14.24 -100.66 57.06
C ALA A 1113 -13.08 -99.87 56.42
N LEU A 1114 -13.27 -98.58 56.15
CA LEU A 1114 -12.29 -97.68 55.52
C LEU A 1114 -11.11 -97.26 56.40
N GLY A 1115 -11.09 -97.61 57.70
CA GLY A 1115 -9.93 -97.40 58.57
C GLY A 1115 -9.48 -95.93 58.62
N LEU A 1116 -10.31 -95.08 59.23
CA LEU A 1116 -10.11 -93.64 59.45
C LEU A 1116 -8.63 -93.26 59.67
N GLN A 1117 -8.01 -92.70 58.63
CA GLN A 1117 -6.80 -91.88 58.75
C GLN A 1117 -7.22 -90.47 59.20
N GLU A 1118 -6.39 -89.80 59.99
CA GLU A 1118 -6.62 -88.43 60.50
C GLU A 1118 -6.54 -87.37 59.38
N THR A 1119 -7.49 -87.42 58.45
CA THR A 1119 -7.67 -86.41 57.40
C THR A 1119 -9.15 -86.03 57.37
N ASN A 1120 -9.47 -84.73 57.41
CA ASN A 1120 -10.84 -84.20 57.55
C ASN A 1120 -11.75 -84.37 56.31
N THR A 1121 -11.44 -85.34 55.44
CA THR A 1121 -12.15 -85.64 54.19
C THR A 1121 -12.61 -87.10 54.19
N ALA A 1122 -13.82 -87.38 53.73
CA ALA A 1122 -14.35 -88.74 53.61
C ALA A 1122 -14.75 -89.05 52.17
N THR A 1123 -14.41 -90.26 51.71
CA THR A 1123 -14.88 -90.88 50.46
C THR A 1123 -15.73 -92.10 50.82
N PHE A 1124 -16.85 -92.29 50.12
CA PHE A 1124 -17.76 -93.41 50.33
C PHE A 1124 -18.00 -94.12 49.00
N VAL A 1125 -18.25 -95.43 49.02
CA VAL A 1125 -18.60 -96.17 47.80
C VAL A 1125 -20.04 -95.83 47.43
N SER A 1126 -20.25 -95.14 46.30
CA SER A 1126 -21.56 -94.79 45.74
C SER A 1126 -21.72 -95.38 44.33
N ALA A 1127 -22.95 -95.49 43.83
CA ALA A 1127 -23.21 -95.79 42.42
C ALA A 1127 -23.29 -94.47 41.63
N PRO A 1128 -22.98 -94.44 40.33
CA PRO A 1128 -23.10 -93.21 39.53
C PRO A 1128 -24.51 -92.59 39.63
N GLY A 1129 -24.61 -91.28 39.86
CA GLY A 1129 -25.87 -90.55 40.07
C GLY A 1129 -26.47 -90.69 41.47
N THR A 1130 -25.63 -90.81 42.51
CA THR A 1130 -26.09 -90.91 43.90
C THR A 1130 -26.44 -89.51 44.43
N VAL A 1131 -27.72 -89.29 44.76
CA VAL A 1131 -28.14 -88.09 45.49
C VAL A 1131 -27.69 -88.20 46.94
N VAL A 1132 -26.85 -87.28 47.39
CA VAL A 1132 -26.36 -87.18 48.77
C VAL A 1132 -27.10 -86.05 49.47
N VAL A 1133 -27.97 -86.42 50.41
CA VAL A 1133 -28.69 -85.46 51.27
C VAL A 1133 -27.97 -85.32 52.60
N LEU A 1134 -27.61 -84.09 52.97
CA LEU A 1134 -26.87 -83.80 54.20
C LEU A 1134 -27.73 -82.95 55.13
N ILE A 1135 -27.85 -83.37 56.40
CA ILE A 1135 -28.76 -82.77 57.38
C ILE A 1135 -27.97 -82.05 58.47
N GLY A 1136 -28.01 -80.72 58.48
CA GLY A 1136 -27.28 -79.87 59.43
C GLY A 1136 -27.98 -79.57 60.78
N VAL A 1137 -29.25 -79.95 60.96
CA VAL A 1137 -30.06 -79.63 62.17
C VAL A 1137 -30.41 -80.83 63.05
N ALA A 1138 -30.58 -80.59 64.35
CA ALA A 1138 -31.05 -81.58 65.31
C ALA A 1138 -32.50 -81.99 65.01
N GLN A 1139 -32.78 -83.29 65.12
CA GLN A 1139 -34.04 -83.98 64.80
C GLN A 1139 -35.33 -83.34 65.39
N SER A 1140 -35.24 -82.45 66.37
CA SER A 1140 -36.39 -81.80 67.02
C SER A 1140 -37.04 -80.66 66.23
N GLU A 1141 -36.41 -80.18 65.15
CA GLU A 1141 -36.88 -79.00 64.39
C GLU A 1141 -37.39 -79.33 62.97
N LEU A 1142 -37.35 -80.60 62.54
CA LEU A 1142 -37.93 -81.05 61.26
C LEU A 1142 -39.47 -81.04 61.31
N LEU A 1143 -40.08 -80.02 60.72
CA LEU A 1143 -41.49 -80.05 60.28
C LEU A 1143 -41.54 -80.57 58.84
N THR A 1144 -42.33 -81.60 58.57
CA THR A 1144 -42.47 -82.31 57.28
C THR A 1144 -43.03 -81.47 56.12
N THR A 1145 -43.09 -80.14 56.25
CA THR A 1145 -43.68 -79.23 55.25
C THR A 1145 -42.65 -78.37 54.52
N SER A 1146 -41.37 -78.45 54.88
CA SER A 1146 -40.29 -77.62 54.32
C SER A 1146 -39.51 -78.29 53.18
N PHE A 1147 -40.13 -79.22 52.44
CA PHE A 1147 -39.47 -80.07 51.44
C PHE A 1147 -40.23 -80.10 50.09
N ALA A 1148 -41.05 -79.08 49.82
CA ALA A 1148 -41.98 -79.03 48.69
C ALA A 1148 -41.56 -78.00 47.65
#